data_AF-A0A094DVE9-F1
#
_entry.id   AF-A0A094DVE9-F1
#
_cell.length_a   1.000
_cell.length_b   1.000
_cell.length_c   1.000
_cell.angle_alpha   90.00
_cell.angle_beta   90.00
_cell.angle_gamma   90.00
#
_symmetry.space_group_name_H-M   'P 1'
#
loop_
_entity.id
_entity.type
_entity.pdbx_description
1 polymer ?
#
loop_
_entity_poly.entity_id
_entity_poly.type
_entity_poly.pdbx_seq_one_letter_code
_entity_poly.pdbx_strand_id
1 'polypeptide(L)'
;MRGSKLWPKPNNAISVFKGLLFLGALLDSVGIARADNPIVQTIYTTDPAPLVHDGRVYVYTGHDEDGSTTYNMIDWHLYSSADMVNWQDHGSPASLTTFSWANANAWAGQVIPRNDKFYLYVPIRHNTGAMAIGVGVSDSITGPFVDALGHPLVENNEIDPTVFIDDDGQAYMYWGNPNLWYVKLNEDMISFSGSSPTQVSLTAEGFGERSGDAKRPTTFEEAPWVYKRNGIYYMIYAANCCSEDIRYSTGTSATGPWTYRGVIMATEGGSFTNHPGIIDFNDTSYFFYHNGALPGGGGYTRSVAVESFVYNTDGTIPTMKMSTDGPAQIGTLDPYVRQEAETMAWSSGVETETCSEGGINVANIRNGAYIKVKGVDFGDGAQTLSARVSSETSGGEIELRLGSVIGTIVGTCTVPGTGGWQTWTTVTCPVSGATGTQDLFFNFVGSGSGFLFNFNWWQFELKRIGHAVRSAIHKLVIQWLDALMLDKVAWVIAVRWQCHDPTLNKNADKDYRLLNHLDSPSASQAFHRPLLSRMLPSIHTHYPWTCRPLMANAPMAGFAGSRLATAVTTAGGVGFIGAAVDMELLSTKLEEATSIIATSHVSTTRPTLPIGVGFLVFAAKVEDAAAVVAHHRPAIILLSCPPALQDFALWTKAMHAASPESHIWIQIAGVAAAVEVAQLCSPDALVLQAADAGGHGGLPGAGLVSLVPEARSALDTAGFPNIPIIGAGGISDGRGVAAALACGAEGVLLGTVFLASQEVDLPANEYQEAVLEAVDGGISTVRATIFDQLPGESIWPAGYDGRALVNTSYKDYQCGVRLEELRSRHADAVTSPDKGFGGERRAAIWAGSGVGLLKEVKAAKDIVQVLREGCKVALDKAYSRL
;
A
#
# COMPACT_ATOMS: atom_id res chain seq x y z
N MET A 1 -45.22 18.25 -56.60
CA MET A 1 -45.39 18.02 -58.06
C MET A 1 -44.53 19.06 -58.77
N ARG A 2 -43.54 18.80 -59.63
CA ARG A 2 -42.95 17.64 -60.33
C ARG A 2 -41.43 17.97 -60.40
N GLY A 3 -40.48 17.03 -60.23
CA GLY A 3 -40.05 16.04 -61.23
C GLY A 3 -39.43 16.73 -62.46
N SER A 4 -38.26 16.40 -63.01
CA SER A 4 -37.36 15.25 -62.87
C SER A 4 -36.26 15.36 -63.96
N LYS A 5 -35.03 14.88 -63.68
CA LYS A 5 -34.15 14.01 -64.53
C LYS A 5 -33.72 14.51 -65.95
N LEU A 6 -32.53 14.28 -66.53
CA LEU A 6 -31.47 13.26 -66.40
C LEU A 6 -30.22 13.69 -67.25
N TRP A 7 -29.01 13.47 -66.71
CA TRP A 7 -27.71 13.01 -67.27
C TRP A 7 -27.17 13.33 -68.69
N PRO A 8 -25.81 13.35 -68.85
CA PRO A 8 -25.06 12.16 -69.28
C PRO A 8 -23.76 11.85 -68.49
N LYS A 9 -23.17 10.70 -68.83
CA LYS A 9 -22.20 9.83 -68.13
C LYS A 9 -20.73 10.01 -68.65
N PRO A 10 -19.70 9.24 -68.19
CA PRO A 10 -18.43 9.75 -67.68
C PRO A 10 -17.19 9.41 -68.54
N ASN A 11 -16.01 9.92 -68.18
CA ASN A 11 -14.74 9.18 -68.31
C ASN A 11 -13.57 9.78 -67.50
N ASN A 12 -12.72 8.85 -67.05
CA ASN A 12 -11.29 8.94 -66.68
C ASN A 12 -10.91 9.35 -65.25
N ALA A 13 -10.89 8.30 -64.42
CA ALA A 13 -10.10 8.16 -63.22
C ALA A 13 -8.58 8.24 -63.51
N ILE A 14 -7.88 9.02 -62.70
CA ILE A 14 -6.59 8.77 -62.03
C ILE A 14 -6.22 10.11 -61.36
N SER A 15 -5.81 10.07 -60.09
CA SER A 15 -5.35 11.20 -59.26
C SER A 15 -6.40 11.97 -58.42
N VAL A 16 -7.17 11.29 -57.57
CA VAL A 16 -7.57 11.80 -56.24
C VAL A 16 -7.79 10.61 -55.29
N PHE A 17 -6.71 10.03 -54.76
CA PHE A 17 -6.80 9.05 -53.67
C PHE A 17 -5.53 9.15 -52.83
N LYS A 18 -5.44 10.18 -51.98
CA LYS A 18 -4.47 10.27 -50.87
C LYS A 18 -4.76 11.38 -49.84
N GLY A 19 -5.95 11.98 -49.86
CA GLY A 19 -6.34 13.08 -48.95
C GLY A 19 -7.65 12.86 -48.19
N LEU A 20 -8.15 11.63 -48.11
CA LEU A 20 -9.45 11.28 -47.50
C LEU A 20 -9.38 9.96 -46.71
N LEU A 21 -8.25 9.75 -46.01
CA LEU A 21 -8.04 8.61 -45.10
C LEU A 21 -7.55 9.02 -43.70
N PHE A 22 -7.62 10.32 -43.38
CA PHE A 22 -7.14 10.86 -42.09
C PHE A 22 -8.16 11.73 -41.35
N LEU A 23 -9.45 11.60 -41.67
CA LEU A 23 -10.53 12.29 -40.95
C LEU A 23 -11.70 11.37 -40.56
N GLY A 24 -11.50 10.05 -40.64
CA GLY A 24 -12.50 9.03 -40.29
C GLY A 24 -12.07 8.09 -39.16
N ALA A 25 -10.94 8.36 -38.49
CA ALA A 25 -10.41 7.55 -37.39
C ALA A 25 -10.31 8.34 -36.06
N LEU A 26 -11.21 9.30 -35.87
CA LEU A 26 -11.29 10.14 -34.66
C LEU A 26 -12.70 10.18 -34.05
N LEU A 27 -13.57 9.24 -34.43
CA LEU A 27 -14.95 9.14 -33.92
C LEU A 27 -15.36 7.74 -33.42
N ASP A 28 -14.45 6.76 -33.37
CA ASP A 28 -14.73 5.40 -32.85
C ASP A 28 -14.15 5.13 -31.45
N SER A 29 -13.80 6.16 -30.69
CA SER A 29 -13.36 6.03 -29.29
C SER A 29 -14.30 6.69 -28.29
N VAL A 30 -15.60 6.76 -28.60
CA VAL A 30 -16.61 6.84 -27.54
C VAL A 30 -16.94 5.41 -27.15
N GLY A 31 -16.01 4.78 -26.44
CA GLY A 31 -16.41 3.73 -25.52
C GLY A 31 -17.41 4.38 -24.59
N ILE A 32 -18.65 3.90 -24.57
CA ILE A 32 -19.63 4.34 -23.57
C ILE A 32 -18.98 4.02 -22.23
N ALA A 33 -18.47 5.04 -21.53
CA ALA A 33 -18.05 4.91 -20.15
C ALA A 33 -19.27 4.39 -19.41
N ARG A 34 -19.18 3.16 -18.91
CA ARG A 34 -20.24 2.55 -18.10
C ARG A 34 -20.00 2.95 -16.67
N ALA A 35 -21.11 3.33 -16.05
CA ALA A 35 -21.32 3.55 -14.64
C ALA A 35 -20.56 2.53 -13.77
N ASP A 36 -19.93 2.97 -12.68
CA ASP A 36 -19.46 2.09 -11.61
C ASP A 36 -20.42 2.13 -10.39
N ASN A 37 -21.46 2.97 -10.43
CA ASN A 37 -22.63 2.95 -9.53
C ASN A 37 -23.87 2.34 -10.25
N PRO A 38 -24.73 1.59 -9.55
CA PRO A 38 -24.57 1.11 -8.16
C PRO A 38 -23.39 0.14 -8.05
N ILE A 39 -22.88 -0.11 -6.84
CA ILE A 39 -21.67 -0.91 -6.62
C ILE A 39 -21.90 -2.43 -6.73
N VAL A 40 -23.15 -2.87 -6.74
CA VAL A 40 -23.58 -4.28 -6.86
C VAL A 40 -24.69 -4.39 -7.92
N GLN A 41 -24.62 -5.41 -8.78
CA GLN A 41 -25.63 -5.69 -9.81
C GLN A 41 -26.23 -7.11 -9.72
N THR A 42 -25.72 -7.96 -8.84
CA THR A 42 -26.14 -9.37 -8.72
C THR A 42 -27.41 -9.54 -7.88
N ILE A 43 -27.69 -8.61 -6.97
CA ILE A 43 -28.90 -8.54 -6.14
C ILE A 43 -29.29 -7.07 -5.90
N TYR A 44 -30.49 -6.82 -5.39
CA TYR A 44 -30.87 -5.49 -4.88
C TYR A 44 -30.33 -5.29 -3.46
N THR A 45 -29.51 -4.26 -3.27
CA THR A 45 -28.83 -3.94 -2.01
C THR A 45 -29.36 -2.66 -1.41
N THR A 46 -29.38 -2.59 -0.08
CA THR A 46 -29.89 -1.40 0.62
C THR A 46 -29.12 -1.10 1.92
N ASP A 47 -29.42 0.06 2.49
CA ASP A 47 -29.03 0.50 3.83
C ASP A 47 -27.53 0.28 4.11
N PRO A 48 -26.64 0.94 3.34
CA PRO A 48 -25.22 0.64 3.37
C PRO A 48 -24.59 1.07 4.70
N ALA A 49 -23.88 0.14 5.33
CA ALA A 49 -23.06 0.37 6.50
C ALA A 49 -21.57 0.12 6.16
N PRO A 50 -20.85 1.16 5.69
CA PRO A 50 -19.43 1.05 5.37
C PRO A 50 -18.53 1.01 6.61
N LEU A 51 -17.45 0.23 6.54
CA LEU A 51 -16.43 0.05 7.57
C LEU A 51 -15.05 -0.11 6.91
N VAL A 52 -14.04 0.59 7.41
CA VAL A 52 -12.63 0.36 7.01
C VAL A 52 -12.00 -0.65 7.96
N HIS A 53 -11.43 -1.71 7.41
CA HIS A 53 -10.73 -2.74 8.17
C HIS A 53 -9.65 -3.41 7.32
N ASP A 54 -8.47 -3.67 7.90
CA ASP A 54 -7.36 -4.36 7.23
C ASP A 54 -6.99 -3.82 5.84
N GLY A 55 -7.01 -2.50 5.68
CA GLY A 55 -6.66 -1.83 4.42
C GLY A 55 -7.70 -1.99 3.31
N ARG A 56 -8.92 -2.43 3.64
CA ARG A 56 -10.05 -2.53 2.72
C ARG A 56 -11.26 -1.79 3.25
N VAL A 57 -12.17 -1.45 2.35
CA VAL A 57 -13.51 -1.02 2.67
C VAL A 57 -14.42 -2.23 2.62
N TYR A 58 -15.19 -2.45 3.68
CA TYR A 58 -16.28 -3.41 3.76
C TYR A 58 -17.60 -2.65 3.82
N VAL A 59 -18.64 -3.16 3.18
CA VAL A 59 -19.98 -2.56 3.19
C VAL A 59 -20.98 -3.67 3.49
N TYR A 60 -21.62 -3.59 4.65
CA TYR A 60 -22.78 -4.42 4.94
C TYR A 60 -24.00 -3.76 4.32
N THR A 61 -24.89 -4.57 3.76
CA THR A 61 -26.13 -4.12 3.15
C THR A 61 -27.27 -4.98 3.64
N GLY A 62 -28.47 -4.40 3.72
CA GLY A 62 -29.68 -5.21 3.61
C GLY A 62 -29.85 -5.77 2.19
N HIS A 63 -30.72 -6.76 2.05
CA HIS A 63 -31.07 -7.38 0.78
C HIS A 63 -32.57 -7.21 0.51
N ASP A 64 -32.90 -6.46 -0.55
CA ASP A 64 -34.26 -6.35 -1.07
C ASP A 64 -34.52 -7.51 -2.05
N GLU A 65 -35.61 -8.25 -1.87
CA GLU A 65 -35.95 -9.39 -2.74
C GLU A 65 -36.41 -8.96 -4.14
N ASP A 66 -36.18 -9.82 -5.13
CA ASP A 66 -36.62 -9.60 -6.50
C ASP A 66 -38.13 -9.39 -6.61
N GLY A 67 -38.52 -8.31 -7.30
CA GLY A 67 -39.94 -7.97 -7.51
C GLY A 67 -40.68 -7.58 -6.23
N SER A 68 -39.96 -7.29 -5.14
CA SER A 68 -40.59 -6.90 -3.89
C SER A 68 -41.37 -5.60 -4.01
N THR A 69 -42.51 -5.55 -3.33
CA THR A 69 -43.38 -4.35 -3.22
C THR A 69 -43.47 -3.85 -1.78
N THR A 70 -42.61 -4.35 -0.90
CA THR A 70 -42.55 -4.06 0.54
C THR A 70 -41.17 -4.45 1.07
N TYR A 71 -40.83 -4.16 2.32
CA TYR A 71 -39.52 -4.49 2.92
C TYR A 71 -39.45 -5.93 3.47
N ASN A 72 -39.73 -6.93 2.63
CA ASN A 72 -39.62 -8.35 2.99
C ASN A 72 -38.17 -8.83 2.88
N MET A 73 -37.33 -8.38 3.79
CA MET A 73 -35.89 -8.67 3.81
C MET A 73 -35.58 -9.77 4.82
N ILE A 74 -34.78 -10.76 4.43
CA ILE A 74 -34.52 -11.97 5.24
C ILE A 74 -33.07 -12.13 5.70
N ASP A 75 -32.15 -11.39 5.10
CA ASP A 75 -30.73 -11.48 5.36
C ASP A 75 -29.97 -10.17 5.11
N TRP A 76 -28.73 -10.13 5.59
CA TRP A 76 -27.75 -9.09 5.29
C TRP A 76 -26.65 -9.69 4.42
N HIS A 77 -26.02 -8.86 3.59
CA HIS A 77 -24.92 -9.22 2.71
C HIS A 77 -23.69 -8.36 2.99
N LEU A 78 -22.52 -8.84 2.60
CA LEU A 78 -21.24 -8.16 2.79
C LEU A 78 -20.47 -8.07 1.48
N TYR A 79 -20.01 -6.86 1.17
CA TYR A 79 -19.13 -6.58 0.05
C TYR A 79 -17.83 -5.96 0.53
N SER A 80 -16.75 -6.09 -0.23
CA SER A 80 -15.50 -5.38 0.08
C SER A 80 -14.74 -4.91 -1.15
N SER A 81 -13.99 -3.82 -1.03
CA SER A 81 -13.10 -3.32 -2.06
C SER A 81 -11.78 -2.83 -1.47
N ALA A 82 -10.69 -2.98 -2.22
CA ALA A 82 -9.41 -2.34 -1.94
C ALA A 82 -9.18 -1.07 -2.77
N ASP A 83 -9.99 -0.85 -3.81
CA ASP A 83 -9.78 0.19 -4.82
C ASP A 83 -11.02 1.05 -5.09
N MET A 84 -12.08 0.88 -4.30
CA MET A 84 -13.38 1.56 -4.36
C MET A 84 -14.20 1.30 -5.62
N VAL A 85 -13.75 0.41 -6.51
CA VAL A 85 -14.44 0.14 -7.77
C VAL A 85 -14.68 -1.36 -8.00
N ASN A 86 -13.70 -2.22 -7.75
CA ASN A 86 -13.90 -3.66 -7.80
C ASN A 86 -14.38 -4.16 -6.44
N TRP A 87 -15.63 -4.61 -6.37
CA TRP A 87 -16.28 -5.09 -5.16
C TRP A 87 -16.35 -6.62 -5.18
N GLN A 88 -15.82 -7.24 -4.13
CA GLN A 88 -15.93 -8.67 -3.86
C GLN A 88 -17.16 -8.94 -3.02
N ASP A 89 -18.00 -9.87 -3.47
CA ASP A 89 -19.11 -10.43 -2.72
C ASP A 89 -18.61 -11.47 -1.69
N HIS A 90 -19.04 -11.35 -0.42
CA HIS A 90 -18.75 -12.32 0.65
C HIS A 90 -20.00 -13.13 1.05
N GLY A 91 -21.12 -12.91 0.36
CA GLY A 91 -22.41 -13.50 0.65
C GLY A 91 -23.04 -12.97 1.94
N SER A 92 -23.89 -13.81 2.53
CA SER A 92 -24.64 -13.45 3.73
C SER A 92 -23.91 -13.85 5.02
N PRO A 93 -23.41 -12.89 5.82
CA PRO A 93 -22.79 -13.17 7.11
C PRO A 93 -23.82 -13.44 8.23
N ALA A 94 -25.09 -13.06 8.04
CA ALA A 94 -26.17 -13.19 9.02
C ALA A 94 -27.55 -13.15 8.34
N SER A 95 -28.55 -13.77 8.97
CA SER A 95 -29.94 -13.74 8.49
C SER A 95 -30.93 -13.64 9.66
N LEU A 96 -32.23 -13.58 9.36
CA LEU A 96 -33.27 -13.71 10.39
C LEU A 96 -33.08 -14.95 11.27
N THR A 97 -32.56 -16.04 10.72
CA THR A 97 -32.33 -17.29 11.47
C THR A 97 -31.18 -17.21 12.48
N THR A 98 -30.32 -16.18 12.38
CA THR A 98 -29.29 -15.88 13.38
C THR A 98 -29.92 -15.60 14.76
N PHE A 99 -31.12 -15.01 14.80
CA PHE A 99 -31.81 -14.58 16.01
C PHE A 99 -33.07 -15.40 16.23
N SER A 100 -33.05 -16.35 17.19
CA SER A 100 -34.18 -17.27 17.42
C SER A 100 -35.47 -16.58 17.86
N TRP A 101 -35.39 -15.34 18.33
CA TRP A 101 -36.51 -14.52 18.75
C TRP A 101 -37.09 -13.64 17.63
N ALA A 102 -36.51 -13.64 16.43
CA ALA A 102 -36.97 -12.85 15.29
C ALA A 102 -37.89 -13.61 14.33
N ASN A 103 -38.76 -12.90 13.59
CA ASN A 103 -39.59 -13.50 12.52
C ASN A 103 -39.63 -12.74 11.18
N ALA A 104 -39.17 -11.50 11.09
CA ALA A 104 -39.22 -10.70 9.87
C ALA A 104 -38.29 -9.49 9.98
N ASN A 105 -38.11 -8.77 8.86
CA ASN A 105 -37.52 -7.44 8.78
C ASN A 105 -36.01 -7.41 9.10
N ALA A 106 -35.19 -8.13 8.34
CA ALA A 106 -33.73 -8.01 8.42
C ALA A 106 -33.25 -6.70 7.77
N TRP A 107 -33.52 -5.56 8.42
CA TRP A 107 -33.28 -4.21 7.86
C TRP A 107 -31.92 -3.65 8.30
N ALA A 108 -31.50 -2.52 7.72
CA ALA A 108 -30.40 -1.62 8.15
C ALA A 108 -29.44 -2.09 9.26
N GLY A 109 -28.56 -3.05 8.95
CA GLY A 109 -27.57 -3.57 9.90
C GLY A 109 -26.24 -2.82 9.86
N GLN A 110 -25.64 -2.50 11.02
CA GLN A 110 -24.29 -1.94 11.10
C GLN A 110 -23.35 -2.82 11.91
N VAL A 111 -22.14 -3.03 11.39
CA VAL A 111 -21.05 -3.71 12.10
C VAL A 111 -20.02 -2.73 12.65
N ILE A 112 -19.51 -3.01 13.84
CA ILE A 112 -18.37 -2.29 14.41
C ILE A 112 -17.38 -3.27 15.09
N PRO A 113 -16.07 -3.10 14.88
CA PRO A 113 -15.06 -3.92 15.56
C PRO A 113 -14.77 -3.39 16.97
N ARG A 114 -14.58 -4.30 17.93
CA ARG A 114 -14.01 -4.00 19.26
C ARG A 114 -13.49 -5.29 19.89
N ASN A 115 -12.39 -5.21 20.64
CA ASN A 115 -11.84 -6.35 21.42
C ASN A 115 -11.64 -7.62 20.58
N ASP A 116 -11.03 -7.49 19.40
CA ASP A 116 -10.77 -8.58 18.44
C ASP A 116 -12.04 -9.33 17.96
N LYS A 117 -13.20 -8.66 18.03
CA LYS A 117 -14.49 -9.17 17.58
C LYS A 117 -15.23 -8.13 16.75
N PHE A 118 -16.23 -8.62 16.02
CA PHE A 118 -17.15 -7.80 15.23
C PHE A 118 -18.55 -7.92 15.82
N TYR A 119 -19.21 -6.78 16.03
CA TYR A 119 -20.56 -6.70 16.58
C TYR A 119 -21.52 -6.16 15.53
N LEU A 120 -22.52 -6.95 15.16
CA LEU A 120 -23.56 -6.61 14.18
C LEU A 120 -24.82 -6.16 14.92
N TYR A 121 -25.16 -4.88 14.83
CA TYR A 121 -26.39 -4.32 15.38
C TYR A 121 -27.45 -4.23 14.28
N VAL A 122 -28.63 -4.75 14.56
CA VAL A 122 -29.66 -4.99 13.54
C VAL A 122 -31.06 -4.69 14.06
N PRO A 123 -31.87 -3.89 13.34
CA PRO A 123 -33.29 -3.72 13.59
C PRO A 123 -34.04 -4.92 13.02
N ILE A 124 -34.77 -5.64 13.88
CA ILE A 124 -35.50 -6.85 13.49
C ILE A 124 -36.84 -6.92 14.22
N ARG A 125 -37.84 -7.54 13.58
CA ARG A 125 -39.14 -7.79 14.21
C ARG A 125 -39.07 -9.00 15.14
N HIS A 126 -39.32 -8.75 16.42
CA HIS A 126 -39.49 -9.77 17.44
C HIS A 126 -40.76 -10.60 17.17
N ASN A 127 -40.76 -11.86 17.58
CA ASN A 127 -41.91 -12.77 17.58
C ASN A 127 -43.17 -12.21 18.25
N THR A 128 -43.03 -11.26 19.18
CA THR A 128 -44.14 -10.54 19.82
C THR A 128 -44.81 -9.51 18.89
N GLY A 129 -44.13 -9.12 17.82
CA GLY A 129 -44.57 -8.18 16.81
C GLY A 129 -43.91 -6.80 16.86
N ALA A 130 -43.13 -6.50 17.91
CA ALA A 130 -42.42 -5.24 18.05
C ALA A 130 -41.14 -5.18 17.22
N MET A 131 -40.73 -3.97 16.80
CA MET A 131 -39.36 -3.75 16.30
C MET A 131 -38.40 -3.56 17.47
N ALA A 132 -37.24 -4.21 17.37
CA ALA A 132 -36.21 -4.22 18.39
C ALA A 132 -34.83 -4.22 17.74
N ILE A 133 -33.79 -3.83 18.49
CA ILE A 133 -32.40 -3.91 18.05
C ILE A 133 -31.77 -5.16 18.66
N GLY A 134 -31.30 -6.07 17.81
CA GLY A 134 -30.47 -7.23 18.18
C GLY A 134 -28.98 -6.93 18.06
N VAL A 135 -28.15 -7.75 18.70
CA VAL A 135 -26.69 -7.71 18.55
C VAL A 135 -26.16 -9.13 18.29
N GLY A 136 -25.56 -9.31 17.11
CA GLY A 136 -24.78 -10.49 16.75
C GLY A 136 -23.29 -10.27 17.03
N VAL A 137 -22.54 -11.33 17.26
CA VAL A 137 -21.08 -11.30 17.44
C VAL A 137 -20.39 -12.31 16.52
N SER A 138 -19.21 -11.94 16.01
CA SER A 138 -18.34 -12.85 15.27
C SER A 138 -16.86 -12.58 15.56
N ASP A 139 -16.03 -13.61 15.36
CA ASP A 139 -14.56 -13.49 15.36
C ASP A 139 -14.01 -13.08 13.98
N SER A 140 -14.87 -13.03 12.96
CA SER A 140 -14.51 -12.62 11.59
C SER A 140 -15.46 -11.54 11.09
N ILE A 141 -14.92 -10.59 10.33
CA ILE A 141 -15.74 -9.58 9.64
C ILE A 141 -16.70 -10.26 8.65
N THR A 142 -16.31 -11.37 8.04
CA THR A 142 -17.18 -12.13 7.11
C THR A 142 -18.20 -13.01 7.81
N GLY A 143 -18.28 -12.97 9.15
CA GLY A 143 -19.12 -13.87 9.91
C GLY A 143 -18.60 -15.31 9.92
N PRO A 144 -19.47 -16.30 10.21
CA PRO A 144 -20.89 -16.11 10.52
C PRO A 144 -21.07 -15.36 11.85
N PHE A 145 -22.12 -14.55 11.96
CA PHE A 145 -22.53 -13.95 13.23
C PHE A 145 -23.45 -14.90 13.99
N VAL A 146 -23.33 -14.89 15.32
CA VAL A 146 -24.22 -15.58 16.25
C VAL A 146 -24.91 -14.57 17.16
N ASP A 147 -26.17 -14.82 17.54
CA ASP A 147 -26.89 -13.99 18.51
C ASP A 147 -26.12 -13.95 19.84
N ALA A 148 -25.67 -12.76 20.24
CA ALA A 148 -24.84 -12.60 21.42
C ALA A 148 -25.64 -12.63 22.74
N LEU A 149 -26.97 -12.45 22.67
CA LEU A 149 -27.84 -12.29 23.84
C LEU A 149 -28.93 -13.37 23.95
N GLY A 150 -29.43 -13.86 22.82
CA GLY A 150 -30.62 -14.72 22.78
C GLY A 150 -31.94 -13.95 22.96
N HIS A 151 -31.88 -12.62 23.05
CA HIS A 151 -33.01 -11.70 23.16
C HIS A 151 -32.62 -10.30 22.64
N PRO A 152 -33.56 -9.36 22.43
CA PRO A 152 -33.22 -8.00 22.01
C PRO A 152 -32.32 -7.25 23.00
N LEU A 153 -31.45 -6.38 22.49
CA LEU A 153 -30.67 -5.43 23.30
C LEU A 153 -31.56 -4.26 23.78
N VAL A 154 -32.37 -3.70 22.87
CA VAL A 154 -33.39 -2.68 23.16
C VAL A 154 -34.65 -2.95 22.35
N GLU A 155 -35.82 -2.65 22.91
CA GLU A 155 -37.13 -2.83 22.26
C GLU A 155 -38.02 -1.61 22.54
N ASN A 156 -38.19 -0.75 21.53
CA ASN A 156 -39.05 0.45 21.62
C ASN A 156 -39.79 0.77 20.30
N ASN A 157 -39.88 -0.19 19.38
CA ASN A 157 -40.48 -0.05 18.04
C ASN A 157 -39.76 0.92 17.08
N GLU A 158 -38.53 1.32 17.40
CA GLU A 158 -37.69 2.16 16.53
C GLU A 158 -36.63 1.27 15.83
N ILE A 159 -36.02 1.78 14.75
CA ILE A 159 -35.16 1.01 13.82
C ILE A 159 -33.83 1.72 13.52
N ASP A 160 -33.04 1.17 12.59
CA ASP A 160 -31.82 1.78 12.02
C ASP A 160 -30.73 2.13 13.04
N PRO A 161 -30.12 1.12 13.67
CA PRO A 161 -29.02 1.32 14.59
C PRO A 161 -27.77 1.84 13.88
N THR A 162 -27.10 2.79 14.51
CA THR A 162 -25.73 3.17 14.20
C THR A 162 -24.86 3.17 15.45
N VAL A 163 -23.61 2.73 15.30
CA VAL A 163 -22.68 2.62 16.43
C VAL A 163 -21.39 3.37 16.13
N PHE A 164 -20.89 4.06 17.14
CA PHE A 164 -19.67 4.84 17.11
C PHE A 164 -18.89 4.63 18.41
N ILE A 165 -17.57 4.46 18.31
CA ILE A 165 -16.66 4.42 19.46
C ILE A 165 -15.85 5.72 19.44
N ASP A 166 -15.96 6.51 20.51
CA ASP A 166 -15.24 7.77 20.64
C ASP A 166 -13.77 7.55 21.01
N ASP A 167 -12.96 8.61 20.89
CA ASP A 167 -11.51 8.57 21.14
C ASP A 167 -11.16 8.19 22.60
N ASP A 168 -12.10 8.35 23.53
CA ASP A 168 -11.98 7.94 24.93
C ASP A 168 -12.35 6.47 25.20
N GLY A 169 -12.74 5.73 24.15
CA GLY A 169 -13.17 4.34 24.21
C GLY A 169 -14.65 4.14 24.53
N GLN A 170 -15.42 5.20 24.80
CA GLN A 170 -16.85 5.10 25.05
C GLN A 170 -17.59 4.82 23.74
N ALA A 171 -18.34 3.72 23.73
CA ALA A 171 -19.23 3.38 22.61
C ALA A 171 -20.63 3.98 22.80
N TYR A 172 -21.21 4.48 21.70
CA TYR A 172 -22.55 5.01 21.63
C TYR A 172 -23.31 4.29 20.53
N MET A 173 -24.54 3.87 20.82
CA MET A 173 -25.47 3.37 19.81
C MET A 173 -26.64 4.34 19.71
N TYR A 174 -26.95 4.79 18.49
CA TYR A 174 -28.13 5.58 18.14
C TYR A 174 -29.08 4.76 17.26
N TRP A 175 -30.37 5.04 17.29
CA TRP A 175 -31.39 4.44 16.40
C TRP A 175 -32.67 5.28 16.40
N GLY A 176 -33.51 5.19 15.36
CA GLY A 176 -34.77 5.95 15.33
C GLY A 176 -35.55 5.98 14.02
N ASN A 177 -36.87 5.75 14.08
CA ASN A 177 -37.93 6.22 13.17
C ASN A 177 -39.30 6.18 13.89
N PRO A 178 -39.94 7.32 14.24
CA PRO A 178 -39.57 8.69 13.89
C PRO A 178 -38.70 9.39 14.95
N ASN A 179 -38.43 8.78 16.10
CA ASN A 179 -37.74 9.44 17.21
C ASN A 179 -36.29 8.97 17.28
N LEU A 180 -35.36 9.89 17.54
CA LEU A 180 -33.95 9.53 17.71
C LEU A 180 -33.64 9.17 19.18
N TRP A 181 -33.06 8.00 19.40
CA TRP A 181 -32.66 7.47 20.71
C TRP A 181 -31.17 7.16 20.74
N TYR A 182 -30.59 7.11 21.94
CA TYR A 182 -29.26 6.57 22.14
C TYR A 182 -29.06 5.87 23.49
N VAL A 183 -28.03 5.04 23.55
CA VAL A 183 -27.43 4.48 24.77
C VAL A 183 -25.92 4.62 24.75
N LYS A 184 -25.32 4.62 25.94
CA LYS A 184 -23.89 4.39 26.12
C LYS A 184 -23.65 2.90 26.31
N LEU A 185 -23.10 2.24 25.29
CA LEU A 185 -22.76 0.83 25.38
C LEU A 185 -21.62 0.62 26.39
N ASN A 186 -21.66 -0.50 27.10
CA ASN A 186 -20.55 -0.92 27.95
C ASN A 186 -19.43 -1.50 27.08
N GLU A 187 -18.24 -1.71 27.65
CA GLU A 187 -17.07 -2.22 26.93
C GLU A 187 -17.28 -3.60 26.28
N ASP A 188 -18.25 -4.37 26.78
CA ASP A 188 -18.63 -5.70 26.26
C ASP A 188 -19.41 -5.62 24.93
N MET A 189 -19.88 -4.43 24.54
CA MET A 189 -20.70 -4.13 23.35
C MET A 189 -22.07 -4.84 23.30
N ILE A 190 -22.43 -5.59 24.34
CA ILE A 190 -23.68 -6.37 24.40
C ILE A 190 -24.57 -5.93 25.57
N SER A 191 -24.15 -4.91 26.31
CA SER A 191 -24.96 -4.26 27.33
C SER A 191 -24.77 -2.73 27.28
N PHE A 192 -25.61 -1.98 27.99
CA PHE A 192 -25.49 -0.52 28.07
C PHE A 192 -25.66 -0.01 29.50
N SER A 193 -25.14 1.20 29.74
CA SER A 193 -25.23 1.89 31.03
C SER A 193 -26.47 2.78 31.13
N GLY A 194 -26.97 2.94 32.35
CA GLY A 194 -28.24 3.62 32.63
C GLY A 194 -29.42 2.66 32.76
N SER A 195 -30.54 3.14 33.30
CA SER A 195 -31.75 2.32 33.50
C SER A 195 -32.63 2.20 32.25
N SER A 196 -32.42 3.07 31.25
CA SER A 196 -33.21 3.13 30.03
C SER A 196 -32.50 3.91 28.92
N PRO A 197 -32.83 3.67 27.64
CA PRO A 197 -32.45 4.54 26.53
C PRO A 197 -32.81 6.01 26.75
N THR A 198 -32.02 6.90 26.16
CA THR A 198 -32.25 8.35 26.19
C THR A 198 -32.80 8.82 24.85
N GLN A 199 -33.96 9.48 24.85
CA GLN A 199 -34.50 10.13 23.67
C GLN A 199 -33.79 11.46 23.42
N VAL A 200 -33.31 11.69 22.20
CA VAL A 200 -32.74 12.97 21.77
C VAL A 200 -33.86 13.98 21.56
N SER A 201 -33.66 15.20 22.05
CA SER A 201 -34.59 16.30 21.78
C SER A 201 -34.42 16.78 20.34
N LEU A 202 -35.40 16.46 19.48
CA LEU A 202 -35.44 16.91 18.10
C LEU A 202 -35.96 18.37 18.04
N THR A 203 -35.04 19.34 18.04
CA THR A 203 -35.35 20.77 17.89
C THR A 203 -35.14 21.25 16.45
N ALA A 204 -35.79 22.35 16.06
CA ALA A 204 -35.58 22.96 14.75
C ALA A 204 -34.13 23.44 14.55
N GLU A 205 -33.49 23.95 15.61
CA GLU A 205 -32.07 24.33 15.58
C GLU A 205 -31.15 23.12 15.39
N GLY A 206 -31.53 21.97 15.95
CA GLY A 206 -30.75 20.75 15.90
C GLY A 206 -30.93 19.95 14.62
N PHE A 207 -32.12 19.92 14.04
CA PHE A 207 -32.48 19.01 12.95
C PHE A 207 -33.27 19.67 11.81
N GLY A 208 -33.30 21.00 11.75
CA GLY A 208 -34.05 21.76 10.75
C GLY A 208 -35.56 21.66 10.93
N GLU A 209 -36.30 22.67 10.46
CA GLU A 209 -37.76 22.72 10.57
C GLU A 209 -38.45 21.96 9.41
N ARG A 210 -39.49 21.18 9.74
CA ARG A 210 -40.40 20.53 8.78
C ARG A 210 -41.75 21.25 8.81
N SER A 211 -42.15 21.80 7.68
CA SER A 211 -43.48 22.41 7.51
C SER A 211 -44.54 21.36 7.20
N GLY A 212 -45.74 21.49 7.79
CA GLY A 212 -46.91 20.70 7.39
C GLY A 212 -47.20 19.45 8.21
N ASP A 213 -46.32 19.08 9.16
CA ASP A 213 -46.57 18.00 10.13
C ASP A 213 -46.28 18.46 11.56
N ALA A 214 -47.33 18.81 12.31
CA ALA A 214 -47.20 19.26 13.69
C ALA A 214 -46.74 18.17 14.67
N LYS A 215 -46.84 16.89 14.29
CA LYS A 215 -46.35 15.77 15.10
C LYS A 215 -44.87 15.49 14.86
N ARG A 216 -44.34 15.92 13.72
CA ARG A 216 -42.94 15.75 13.30
C ARG A 216 -42.38 17.10 12.85
N PRO A 217 -42.17 18.05 13.77
CA PRO A 217 -41.82 19.43 13.42
C PRO A 217 -40.39 19.61 12.90
N THR A 218 -39.55 18.56 12.93
CA THR A 218 -38.17 18.60 12.44
C THR A 218 -37.97 17.77 11.19
N THR A 219 -36.86 18.00 10.47
CA THR A 219 -36.62 17.27 9.21
C THR A 219 -36.21 15.83 9.41
N PHE A 220 -35.64 15.46 10.58
CA PHE A 220 -35.27 14.09 10.94
C PHE A 220 -36.40 13.08 10.66
N GLU A 221 -36.07 12.01 9.93
CA GLU A 221 -36.98 10.92 9.63
C GLU A 221 -36.47 9.59 10.20
N GLU A 222 -35.30 9.12 9.72
CA GLU A 222 -34.70 7.83 10.05
C GLU A 222 -33.20 7.75 9.71
N ALA A 223 -32.64 6.53 9.74
CA ALA A 223 -31.30 6.21 9.29
C ALA A 223 -30.19 7.10 9.87
N PRO A 224 -30.09 7.25 11.22
CA PRO A 224 -29.01 8.02 11.81
C PRO A 224 -27.66 7.39 11.45
N TRP A 225 -26.68 8.22 11.12
CA TRP A 225 -25.27 7.84 10.98
C TRP A 225 -24.43 8.81 11.81
N VAL A 226 -23.78 8.28 12.85
CA VAL A 226 -22.98 9.06 13.78
C VAL A 226 -21.50 8.72 13.65
N TYR A 227 -20.67 9.74 13.55
CA TYR A 227 -19.21 9.59 13.57
C TYR A 227 -18.54 10.89 14.00
N LYS A 228 -17.24 10.83 14.27
CA LYS A 228 -16.42 11.97 14.66
C LYS A 228 -15.27 12.17 13.69
N ARG A 229 -14.99 13.42 13.35
CA ARG A 229 -13.84 13.81 12.53
C ARG A 229 -13.29 15.16 12.98
N ASN A 230 -11.98 15.24 13.20
CA ASN A 230 -11.28 16.47 13.62
C ASN A 230 -11.94 17.18 14.83
N GLY A 231 -12.39 16.39 15.81
CA GLY A 231 -13.05 16.91 17.02
C GLY A 231 -14.52 17.36 16.84
N ILE A 232 -15.09 17.23 15.64
CA ILE A 232 -16.50 17.53 15.34
C ILE A 232 -17.27 16.21 15.29
N TYR A 233 -18.41 16.16 15.97
CA TYR A 233 -19.34 15.04 15.89
C TYR A 233 -20.38 15.34 14.83
N TYR A 234 -20.70 14.37 14.00
CA TYR A 234 -21.67 14.50 12.91
C TYR A 234 -22.81 13.52 13.15
N MET A 235 -24.03 14.00 12.93
CA MET A 235 -25.25 13.20 12.86
C MET A 235 -25.86 13.40 11.49
N ILE A 236 -25.75 12.40 10.63
CA ILE A 236 -26.33 12.39 9.28
C ILE A 236 -27.59 11.54 9.34
N TYR A 237 -28.61 11.87 8.57
CA TYR A 237 -29.89 11.19 8.65
C TYR A 237 -30.72 11.36 7.37
N ALA A 238 -31.63 10.43 7.13
CA ALA A 238 -32.69 10.57 6.14
C ALA A 238 -33.76 11.54 6.63
N ALA A 239 -34.30 12.35 5.73
CA ALA A 239 -35.20 13.46 6.06
C ALA A 239 -36.42 13.57 5.14
N ASN A 240 -37.51 14.13 5.68
CA ASN A 240 -38.73 14.55 4.97
C ASN A 240 -39.51 13.47 4.18
N CYS A 241 -39.64 12.24 4.70
CA CYS A 241 -40.38 11.15 4.03
C CYS A 241 -41.74 11.60 3.41
N CYS A 242 -42.18 11.00 2.30
CA CYS A 242 -41.60 9.84 1.62
C CYS A 242 -41.19 10.19 0.19
N SER A 243 -40.15 11.01 0.14
CA SER A 243 -39.29 11.29 -1.01
C SER A 243 -38.01 11.86 -0.41
N GLU A 244 -37.25 10.99 0.26
CA GLU A 244 -36.25 11.41 1.24
C GLU A 244 -35.09 12.17 0.62
N ASP A 245 -34.53 13.11 1.40
CA ASP A 245 -33.23 13.72 1.19
C ASP A 245 -32.30 13.37 2.37
N ILE A 246 -30.99 13.46 2.18
CA ILE A 246 -30.01 13.23 3.26
C ILE A 246 -29.55 14.58 3.80
N ARG A 247 -29.65 14.74 5.12
CA ARG A 247 -29.28 15.96 5.83
C ARG A 247 -28.33 15.63 6.97
N TYR A 248 -27.74 16.66 7.55
CA TYR A 248 -26.86 16.47 8.70
C TYR A 248 -26.85 17.64 9.66
N SER A 249 -26.38 17.29 10.84
CA SER A 249 -26.13 18.17 11.96
C SER A 249 -24.75 17.90 12.52
N THR A 250 -24.17 18.89 13.20
CA THR A 250 -22.91 18.73 13.93
C THR A 250 -23.10 19.03 15.41
N GLY A 251 -22.33 18.37 16.28
CA GLY A 251 -22.33 18.59 17.73
C GLY A 251 -20.91 18.72 18.30
N THR A 252 -20.85 19.17 19.55
CA THR A 252 -19.59 19.31 20.32
C THR A 252 -19.28 18.09 21.20
N SER A 253 -20.19 17.12 21.27
CA SER A 253 -19.99 15.85 21.95
C SER A 253 -20.75 14.75 21.23
N ALA A 254 -20.45 13.49 21.55
CA ALA A 254 -21.16 12.31 21.04
C ALA A 254 -22.66 12.32 21.36
N THR A 255 -23.14 13.20 22.26
CA THR A 255 -24.56 13.35 22.65
C THR A 255 -25.16 14.72 22.31
N GLY A 256 -24.49 15.50 21.47
CA GLY A 256 -24.89 16.87 21.13
C GLY A 256 -24.42 17.93 22.15
N PRO A 257 -25.10 19.09 22.28
CA PRO A 257 -26.27 19.49 21.50
C PRO A 257 -25.97 19.51 20.00
N TRP A 258 -26.96 19.14 19.20
CA TRP A 258 -26.86 19.11 17.74
C TRP A 258 -27.19 20.48 17.15
N THR A 259 -26.53 20.83 16.06
CA THR A 259 -26.80 22.03 15.26
C THR A 259 -26.95 21.64 13.80
N TYR A 260 -28.09 21.96 13.20
CA TYR A 260 -28.39 21.67 11.80
C TYR A 260 -27.40 22.36 10.85
N ARG A 261 -26.99 21.65 9.78
CA ARG A 261 -26.01 22.15 8.79
C ARG A 261 -26.49 22.16 7.36
N GLY A 262 -27.49 21.36 7.00
CA GLY A 262 -28.10 21.42 5.67
C GLY A 262 -28.22 20.07 4.97
N VAL A 263 -28.34 20.13 3.65
CA VAL A 263 -28.56 18.99 2.76
C VAL A 263 -27.23 18.49 2.21
N ILE A 264 -26.98 17.18 2.39
CA ILE A 264 -25.86 16.46 1.77
C ILE A 264 -26.28 15.96 0.40
N MET A 265 -27.45 15.33 0.29
CA MET A 265 -27.95 14.79 -0.98
C MET A 265 -29.43 15.10 -1.09
N ALA A 266 -29.82 15.77 -2.17
CA ALA A 266 -31.22 16.10 -2.42
C ALA A 266 -32.00 14.85 -2.82
N THR A 267 -33.33 14.93 -2.74
CA THR A 267 -34.23 13.92 -3.29
C THR A 267 -33.97 13.73 -4.79
N GLU A 268 -33.46 12.56 -5.16
CA GLU A 268 -33.23 12.16 -6.54
C GLU A 268 -33.10 10.64 -6.66
N GLY A 269 -33.07 10.13 -7.88
CA GLY A 269 -33.02 8.69 -8.15
C GLY A 269 -34.40 8.02 -8.23
N GLY A 270 -34.39 6.69 -8.27
CA GLY A 270 -35.58 5.84 -8.38
C GLY A 270 -36.13 5.34 -7.04
N SER A 271 -35.38 5.49 -5.94
CA SER A 271 -35.85 5.18 -4.58
C SER A 271 -36.54 6.40 -3.96
N PHE A 272 -37.61 6.17 -3.20
CA PHE A 272 -38.25 7.22 -2.40
C PHE A 272 -37.72 7.27 -0.96
N THR A 273 -36.95 6.27 -0.53
CA THR A 273 -36.14 6.26 0.70
C THR A 273 -34.66 6.49 0.39
N ASN A 274 -33.89 6.89 1.40
CA ASN A 274 -32.44 7.03 1.32
C ASN A 274 -31.78 6.68 2.68
N HIS A 275 -30.55 6.16 2.69
CA HIS A 275 -29.87 5.74 3.92
C HIS A 275 -28.37 6.07 3.86
N PRO A 276 -27.80 6.87 4.78
CA PRO A 276 -26.43 7.35 4.69
C PRO A 276 -25.41 6.41 5.33
N GLY A 277 -24.18 6.43 4.79
CA GLY A 277 -22.98 5.91 5.44
C GLY A 277 -21.75 6.74 5.04
N ILE A 278 -20.85 7.06 5.98
CA ILE A 278 -19.61 7.81 5.68
C ILE A 278 -18.39 7.13 6.28
N ILE A 279 -17.33 7.03 5.47
CA ILE A 279 -15.99 6.60 5.89
C ILE A 279 -14.90 7.49 5.28
N ASP A 280 -13.74 7.49 5.92
CA ASP A 280 -12.48 8.00 5.36
C ASP A 280 -11.58 6.80 4.98
N PHE A 281 -11.08 6.75 3.75
CA PHE A 281 -10.21 5.67 3.24
C PHE A 281 -9.18 6.22 2.24
N ASN A 282 -7.89 5.88 2.40
CA ASN A 282 -6.79 6.37 1.57
C ASN A 282 -6.85 7.89 1.29
N ASP A 283 -6.91 8.69 2.38
CA ASP A 283 -6.95 10.15 2.36
C ASP A 283 -8.17 10.79 1.65
N THR A 284 -9.19 9.99 1.34
CA THR A 284 -10.43 10.45 0.68
C THR A 284 -11.65 10.07 1.51
N SER A 285 -12.65 10.95 1.53
CA SER A 285 -13.92 10.70 2.21
C SER A 285 -14.96 10.19 1.24
N TYR A 286 -15.74 9.19 1.66
CA TYR A 286 -16.75 8.54 0.84
C TYR A 286 -18.12 8.60 1.50
N PHE A 287 -19.13 8.88 0.70
CA PHE A 287 -20.53 8.94 1.08
C PHE A 287 -21.30 7.83 0.36
N PHE A 288 -21.70 6.82 1.13
CA PHE A 288 -22.54 5.72 0.69
C PHE A 288 -24.01 6.06 0.91
N TYR A 289 -24.83 5.61 -0.04
CA TYR A 289 -26.26 5.82 -0.04
C TYR A 289 -26.95 4.70 -0.84
N HIS A 290 -28.29 4.67 -0.87
CA HIS A 290 -29.01 3.78 -1.78
C HIS A 290 -29.89 4.56 -2.77
N ASN A 291 -30.14 3.94 -3.91
CA ASN A 291 -31.00 4.41 -5.00
C ASN A 291 -31.87 3.22 -5.48
N GLY A 292 -32.65 3.34 -6.55
CA GLY A 292 -33.28 2.24 -7.29
C GLY A 292 -32.74 2.18 -8.71
N ALA A 293 -31.41 2.12 -8.86
CA ALA A 293 -30.73 2.32 -10.15
C ALA A 293 -30.67 1.05 -11.03
N LEU A 294 -30.78 -0.13 -10.43
CA LEU A 294 -30.81 -1.39 -11.18
C LEU A 294 -32.08 -1.55 -12.02
N PRO A 295 -32.07 -2.37 -13.09
CA PRO A 295 -33.24 -2.57 -13.94
C PRO A 295 -34.43 -3.16 -13.17
N GLY A 296 -35.54 -2.40 -13.06
CA GLY A 296 -36.69 -2.79 -12.24
C GLY A 296 -36.61 -2.28 -10.78
N GLY A 297 -35.57 -1.53 -10.46
CA GLY A 297 -35.33 -0.90 -9.17
C GLY A 297 -36.31 0.22 -8.82
N GLY A 298 -36.50 0.42 -7.53
CA GLY A 298 -37.39 1.41 -6.93
C GLY A 298 -37.20 1.46 -5.42
N GLY A 299 -38.14 2.06 -4.68
CA GLY A 299 -37.99 2.18 -3.22
C GLY A 299 -38.16 0.89 -2.41
N TYR A 300 -38.48 -0.24 -3.05
CA TYR A 300 -38.50 -1.59 -2.43
C TYR A 300 -37.51 -2.56 -3.08
N THR A 301 -36.74 -2.09 -4.06
CA THR A 301 -35.76 -2.83 -4.85
C THR A 301 -34.58 -1.90 -5.09
N ARG A 302 -33.85 -1.63 -4.01
CA ARG A 302 -32.83 -0.58 -3.95
C ARG A 302 -31.46 -1.08 -4.42
N SER A 303 -30.52 -0.16 -4.55
CA SER A 303 -29.16 -0.43 -5.00
C SER A 303 -28.20 0.55 -4.35
N VAL A 304 -27.22 0.03 -3.63
CA VAL A 304 -26.19 0.84 -2.97
C VAL A 304 -25.28 1.52 -4.00
N ALA A 305 -24.95 2.77 -3.73
CA ALA A 305 -24.05 3.59 -4.53
C ALA A 305 -23.14 4.43 -3.60
N VAL A 306 -22.09 5.01 -4.17
CA VAL A 306 -21.09 5.77 -3.42
C VAL A 306 -20.58 6.97 -4.20
N GLU A 307 -20.32 8.07 -3.49
CA GLU A 307 -19.63 9.26 -4.00
C GLU A 307 -18.37 9.54 -3.17
N SER A 308 -17.30 10.03 -3.81
CA SER A 308 -16.18 10.65 -3.09
C SER A 308 -16.42 12.13 -2.87
N PHE A 309 -15.99 12.69 -1.74
CA PHE A 309 -16.05 14.12 -1.50
C PHE A 309 -14.89 14.63 -0.64
N VAL A 310 -14.78 15.96 -0.57
CA VAL A 310 -13.85 16.66 0.31
C VAL A 310 -14.66 17.59 1.19
N TYR A 311 -14.40 17.53 2.51
CA TYR A 311 -15.00 18.47 3.45
C TYR A 311 -14.58 19.91 3.14
N ASN A 312 -15.47 20.85 3.35
CA ASN A 312 -15.11 22.27 3.37
C ASN A 312 -14.14 22.55 4.52
N THR A 313 -13.41 23.66 4.43
CA THR A 313 -12.36 24.02 5.41
C THR A 313 -12.89 24.22 6.83
N ASP A 314 -14.19 24.49 7.00
CA ASP A 314 -14.87 24.62 8.29
C ASP A 314 -15.44 23.30 8.83
N GLY A 315 -15.17 22.18 8.15
CA GLY A 315 -15.70 20.87 8.50
C GLY A 315 -17.10 20.59 7.97
N THR A 316 -17.73 21.49 7.22
CA THR A 316 -19.04 21.22 6.60
C THR A 316 -18.92 20.24 5.41
N ILE A 317 -19.96 19.44 5.20
CA ILE A 317 -20.08 18.50 4.07
C ILE A 317 -20.74 19.24 2.89
N PRO A 318 -20.16 19.19 1.67
CA PRO A 318 -20.77 19.78 0.49
C PRO A 318 -22.04 19.02 0.07
N THR A 319 -22.94 19.69 -0.64
CA THR A 319 -24.04 19.00 -1.31
C THR A 319 -23.52 18.23 -2.52
N MET A 320 -23.89 16.96 -2.60
CA MET A 320 -23.54 16.01 -3.66
C MET A 320 -24.75 15.64 -4.50
N LYS A 321 -24.50 15.01 -5.65
CA LYS A 321 -25.52 14.41 -6.51
C LYS A 321 -25.20 12.94 -6.73
N MET A 322 -26.24 12.13 -6.86
CA MET A 322 -26.13 10.74 -7.28
C MET A 322 -25.52 10.69 -8.68
N SER A 323 -24.38 10.01 -8.81
CA SER A 323 -23.71 9.78 -10.08
C SER A 323 -23.90 8.34 -10.56
N THR A 324 -23.74 8.14 -11.86
CA THR A 324 -23.54 6.80 -12.42
C THR A 324 -22.09 6.37 -12.32
N ASP A 325 -21.14 7.30 -12.34
CA ASP A 325 -19.72 6.97 -12.49
C ASP A 325 -19.07 6.53 -11.18
N GLY A 326 -19.60 6.96 -10.02
CA GLY A 326 -19.00 6.67 -8.72
C GLY A 326 -17.63 7.33 -8.54
N PRO A 327 -16.87 6.93 -7.50
CA PRO A 327 -15.54 7.46 -7.24
C PRO A 327 -14.51 6.95 -8.26
N ALA A 328 -13.42 7.69 -8.39
CA ALA A 328 -12.26 7.20 -9.12
C ALA A 328 -11.64 5.97 -8.42
N GLN A 329 -11.13 5.03 -9.23
CA GLN A 329 -10.43 3.85 -8.72
C GLN A 329 -9.14 4.25 -7.99
N ILE A 330 -8.87 3.59 -6.86
CA ILE A 330 -7.64 3.76 -6.09
C ILE A 330 -6.69 2.59 -6.37
N GLY A 331 -5.59 2.84 -7.07
CA GLY A 331 -4.63 1.80 -7.43
C GLY A 331 -5.13 0.90 -8.56
N THR A 332 -4.47 -0.25 -8.72
CA THR A 332 -4.73 -1.22 -9.79
C THR A 332 -4.95 -2.61 -9.22
N LEU A 333 -5.69 -3.45 -9.93
CA LEU A 333 -5.88 -4.85 -9.58
C LEU A 333 -4.78 -5.72 -10.18
N ASP A 334 -4.13 -6.55 -9.35
CA ASP A 334 -3.07 -7.48 -9.77
C ASP A 334 -3.68 -8.78 -10.35
N PRO A 335 -3.58 -9.04 -11.67
CA PRO A 335 -4.12 -10.25 -12.29
C PRO A 335 -3.31 -11.53 -12.00
N TYR A 336 -2.13 -11.42 -11.39
CA TYR A 336 -1.19 -12.52 -11.22
C TYR A 336 -1.29 -13.22 -9.87
N VAL A 337 -2.13 -12.72 -8.96
CA VAL A 337 -2.63 -13.44 -7.79
C VAL A 337 -4.01 -14.03 -8.09
N ARG A 338 -4.46 -14.99 -7.27
CA ARG A 338 -5.83 -15.49 -7.38
C ARG A 338 -6.80 -14.34 -7.10
N GLN A 339 -7.74 -14.16 -8.02
CA GLN A 339 -8.84 -13.23 -7.91
C GLN A 339 -10.15 -14.01 -7.91
N GLU A 340 -11.02 -13.74 -6.95
CA GLU A 340 -12.34 -14.35 -6.92
C GLU A 340 -13.20 -13.79 -8.07
N ALA A 341 -14.01 -14.63 -8.72
CA ALA A 341 -14.82 -14.24 -9.86
C ALA A 341 -15.92 -13.25 -9.47
N GLU A 342 -16.37 -13.32 -8.22
CA GLU A 342 -17.29 -12.38 -7.59
C GLU A 342 -16.64 -11.05 -7.19
N THR A 343 -15.35 -10.83 -7.52
CA THR A 343 -14.70 -9.51 -7.44
C THR A 343 -14.85 -8.79 -8.77
N MET A 344 -15.76 -7.82 -8.82
CA MET A 344 -16.12 -7.15 -10.08
C MET A 344 -16.48 -5.68 -9.88
N ALA A 345 -16.24 -4.87 -10.91
CA ALA A 345 -16.70 -3.49 -10.98
C ALA A 345 -18.09 -3.36 -11.61
N TRP A 346 -18.45 -4.32 -12.48
CA TRP A 346 -19.78 -4.35 -13.10
C TRP A 346 -20.13 -5.77 -13.54
N SER A 347 -21.42 -6.12 -13.50
CA SER A 347 -21.91 -7.32 -14.17
C SER A 347 -23.25 -7.15 -14.88
N SER A 348 -23.59 -8.14 -15.69
CA SER A 348 -24.86 -8.19 -16.41
C SER A 348 -25.26 -9.62 -16.67
N GLY A 349 -26.46 -10.00 -16.20
CA GLY A 349 -27.03 -11.32 -16.47
C GLY A 349 -26.36 -12.47 -15.73
N VAL A 350 -25.83 -12.18 -14.53
CA VAL A 350 -25.26 -13.16 -13.61
C VAL A 350 -25.78 -12.89 -12.19
N GLU A 351 -25.70 -13.90 -11.34
CA GLU A 351 -25.93 -13.81 -9.90
C GLU A 351 -24.72 -14.41 -9.16
N THR A 352 -24.75 -14.43 -7.83
CA THR A 352 -23.74 -15.06 -6.97
C THR A 352 -24.39 -16.09 -6.04
N GLU A 353 -23.66 -17.15 -5.68
CA GLU A 353 -24.13 -18.18 -4.74
C GLU A 353 -22.99 -18.72 -3.88
N THR A 354 -23.31 -19.43 -2.79
CA THR A 354 -22.30 -20.13 -1.98
C THR A 354 -21.57 -21.20 -2.79
N CYS A 355 -20.25 -21.16 -2.77
CA CYS A 355 -19.40 -22.15 -3.42
C CYS A 355 -19.14 -23.35 -2.50
N SER A 356 -19.21 -24.57 -3.05
CA SER A 356 -18.89 -25.81 -2.32
C SER A 356 -17.40 -25.93 -1.94
N GLU A 357 -16.52 -25.18 -2.59
CA GLU A 357 -15.10 -25.06 -2.23
C GLU A 357 -14.83 -23.96 -1.18
N GLY A 358 -15.89 -23.36 -0.64
CA GLY A 358 -15.84 -22.22 0.28
C GLY A 358 -15.90 -20.87 -0.46
N GLY A 359 -16.41 -19.84 0.23
CA GLY A 359 -16.63 -18.52 -0.37
C GLY A 359 -17.86 -18.47 -1.29
N ILE A 360 -17.80 -17.61 -2.30
CA ILE A 360 -18.87 -17.35 -3.26
C ILE A 360 -18.40 -17.77 -4.66
N ASN A 361 -19.33 -17.99 -5.58
CA ASN A 361 -19.04 -18.08 -7.00
C ASN A 361 -20.08 -17.30 -7.81
N VAL A 362 -19.69 -16.87 -9.00
CA VAL A 362 -20.62 -16.35 -10.00
C VAL A 362 -21.44 -17.50 -10.57
N ALA A 363 -22.76 -17.34 -10.62
CA ALA A 363 -23.74 -18.32 -11.03
C ALA A 363 -24.80 -17.72 -11.96
N ASN A 364 -25.78 -18.54 -12.36
CA ASN A 364 -26.86 -18.18 -13.27
C ASN A 364 -26.37 -17.55 -14.60
N ILE A 365 -25.16 -17.91 -15.01
CA ILE A 365 -24.50 -17.39 -16.21
C ILE A 365 -25.24 -17.86 -17.45
N ARG A 366 -25.76 -16.93 -18.25
CA ARG A 366 -26.40 -17.19 -19.56
C ARG A 366 -25.51 -16.72 -20.70
N ASN A 367 -25.81 -17.19 -21.91
CA ASN A 367 -25.14 -16.69 -23.11
C ASN A 367 -25.33 -15.16 -23.27
N GLY A 368 -24.22 -14.44 -23.40
CA GLY A 368 -24.18 -12.98 -23.51
C GLY A 368 -24.06 -12.24 -22.19
N ALA A 369 -24.08 -12.95 -21.06
CA ALA A 369 -23.74 -12.37 -19.76
C ALA A 369 -22.24 -12.03 -19.70
N TYR A 370 -21.86 -11.12 -18.79
CA TYR A 370 -20.45 -10.77 -18.57
C TYR A 370 -20.23 -10.18 -17.19
N ILE A 371 -18.98 -10.23 -16.74
CA ILE A 371 -18.45 -9.42 -15.63
C ILE A 371 -17.30 -8.54 -16.14
N LYS A 372 -17.13 -7.36 -15.54
CA LYS A 372 -16.06 -6.37 -15.77
C LYS A 372 -15.23 -6.25 -14.50
N VAL A 373 -13.91 -6.26 -14.66
CA VAL A 373 -12.92 -5.89 -13.64
C VAL A 373 -12.18 -4.66 -14.14
N LYS A 374 -12.15 -3.59 -13.36
CA LYS A 374 -11.57 -2.30 -13.75
C LYS A 374 -10.10 -2.22 -13.37
N GLY A 375 -9.27 -1.60 -14.22
CA GLY A 375 -7.88 -1.25 -13.87
C GLY A 375 -6.98 -2.45 -13.58
N VAL A 376 -7.06 -3.52 -14.37
CA VAL A 376 -6.22 -4.71 -14.24
C VAL A 376 -4.82 -4.43 -14.78
N ASP A 377 -3.78 -4.56 -13.97
CA ASP A 377 -2.39 -4.29 -14.36
C ASP A 377 -1.68 -5.53 -14.94
N PHE A 378 -1.68 -5.64 -16.27
CA PHE A 378 -0.97 -6.70 -16.98
C PHE A 378 0.52 -6.42 -17.19
N GLY A 379 1.08 -5.27 -16.78
CA GLY A 379 2.50 -4.93 -16.98
C GLY A 379 3.01 -5.23 -18.40
N ASP A 380 4.08 -6.02 -18.51
CA ASP A 380 4.68 -6.44 -19.80
C ASP A 380 3.89 -7.54 -20.53
N GLY A 381 2.90 -8.12 -19.86
CA GLY A 381 1.84 -8.91 -20.45
C GLY A 381 1.62 -10.30 -19.84
N ALA A 382 0.44 -10.84 -20.11
CA ALA A 382 0.04 -12.19 -19.67
C ALA A 382 0.20 -13.23 -20.79
N GLN A 383 0.45 -14.48 -20.39
CA GLN A 383 0.62 -15.62 -21.30
C GLN A 383 -0.52 -16.62 -21.24
N THR A 384 -1.09 -16.85 -20.07
CA THR A 384 -2.16 -17.82 -19.81
C THR A 384 -3.11 -17.25 -18.77
N LEU A 385 -4.37 -17.69 -18.84
CA LEU A 385 -5.34 -17.56 -17.76
C LEU A 385 -5.66 -18.96 -17.24
N SER A 386 -5.75 -19.10 -15.92
CA SER A 386 -6.42 -20.20 -15.22
C SER A 386 -7.76 -19.73 -14.68
N ALA A 387 -8.81 -20.53 -14.85
CA ALA A 387 -10.15 -20.24 -14.33
C ALA A 387 -10.77 -21.49 -13.68
N ARG A 388 -11.35 -21.35 -12.49
CA ARG A 388 -12.04 -22.42 -11.76
C ARG A 388 -13.53 -22.38 -12.06
N VAL A 389 -14.03 -23.45 -12.65
CA VAL A 389 -15.37 -23.50 -13.25
C VAL A 389 -16.05 -24.83 -12.98
N SER A 390 -17.38 -24.83 -13.04
CA SER A 390 -18.22 -26.03 -12.92
C SER A 390 -19.42 -25.93 -13.86
N SER A 391 -19.95 -27.05 -14.34
CA SER A 391 -21.07 -27.09 -15.27
C SER A 391 -21.80 -28.43 -15.18
N GLU A 392 -23.11 -28.39 -14.93
CA GLU A 392 -23.98 -29.56 -15.12
C GLU A 392 -24.31 -29.80 -16.61
N THR A 393 -24.19 -28.76 -17.45
CA THR A 393 -24.49 -28.83 -18.89
C THR A 393 -23.24 -29.17 -19.71
N SER A 394 -23.30 -29.00 -21.04
CA SER A 394 -22.14 -29.11 -21.92
C SER A 394 -21.07 -28.04 -21.69
N GLY A 395 -21.35 -27.01 -20.87
CA GLY A 395 -20.47 -25.88 -20.63
C GLY A 395 -20.57 -24.80 -21.71
N GLY A 396 -19.49 -24.06 -21.91
CA GLY A 396 -19.45 -22.90 -22.80
C GLY A 396 -18.04 -22.33 -22.92
N GLU A 397 -17.92 -21.03 -23.09
CA GLU A 397 -16.64 -20.32 -23.23
C GLU A 397 -16.63 -19.03 -22.41
N ILE A 398 -15.44 -18.69 -21.92
CA ILE A 398 -15.12 -17.39 -21.32
C ILE A 398 -14.21 -16.65 -22.30
N GLU A 399 -14.74 -15.64 -22.98
CA GLU A 399 -13.96 -14.74 -23.82
C GLU A 399 -13.37 -13.60 -22.97
N LEU A 400 -12.05 -13.44 -23.01
CA LEU A 400 -11.34 -12.37 -22.32
C LEU A 400 -11.22 -11.17 -23.24
N ARG A 401 -11.90 -10.07 -22.93
CA ARG A 401 -11.93 -8.86 -23.76
C ARG A 401 -11.39 -7.65 -23.01
N LEU A 402 -10.65 -6.79 -23.70
CA LEU A 402 -10.08 -5.58 -23.10
C LEU A 402 -10.86 -4.32 -23.45
N GLY A 403 -11.04 -3.45 -22.45
CA GLY A 403 -11.62 -2.11 -22.56
C GLY A 403 -13.14 -2.05 -22.70
N SER A 404 -13.77 -3.03 -23.36
CA SER A 404 -15.23 -3.10 -23.46
C SER A 404 -15.75 -4.52 -23.72
N VAL A 405 -17.06 -4.71 -23.55
CA VAL A 405 -17.78 -5.97 -23.87
C VAL A 405 -17.66 -6.39 -25.35
N ILE A 406 -17.35 -5.46 -26.25
CA ILE A 406 -17.06 -5.73 -27.69
C ILE A 406 -15.58 -5.54 -28.02
N GLY A 407 -14.74 -5.40 -27.01
CA GLY A 407 -13.32 -5.14 -27.14
C GLY A 407 -12.54 -6.31 -27.72
N THR A 408 -11.24 -6.09 -27.94
CA THR A 408 -10.34 -7.10 -28.48
C THR A 408 -10.31 -8.33 -27.59
N ILE A 409 -10.58 -9.50 -28.18
CA ILE A 409 -10.39 -10.79 -27.49
C ILE A 409 -8.89 -11.05 -27.36
N VAL A 410 -8.42 -11.22 -26.13
CA VAL A 410 -7.03 -11.56 -25.82
C VAL A 410 -6.84 -13.03 -25.44
N GLY A 411 -7.93 -13.76 -25.16
CA GLY A 411 -7.95 -15.20 -24.92
C GLY A 411 -9.37 -15.74 -24.84
N THR A 412 -9.53 -17.05 -25.04
CA THR A 412 -10.83 -17.75 -24.90
C THR A 412 -10.61 -19.05 -24.16
N CYS A 413 -11.26 -19.20 -23.01
CA CYS A 413 -11.20 -20.37 -22.15
C CYS A 413 -12.44 -21.25 -22.37
N THR A 414 -12.25 -22.45 -22.90
CA THR A 414 -13.34 -23.42 -23.06
C THR A 414 -13.67 -24.07 -21.71
N VAL A 415 -14.93 -24.01 -21.32
CA VAL A 415 -15.49 -24.62 -20.10
C VAL A 415 -16.21 -25.91 -20.48
N PRO A 416 -15.74 -27.09 -20.04
CA PRO A 416 -16.42 -28.35 -20.33
C PRO A 416 -17.59 -28.59 -19.35
N GLY A 417 -18.46 -29.55 -19.69
CA GLY A 417 -19.32 -30.17 -18.69
C GLY A 417 -18.51 -30.89 -17.62
N THR A 418 -18.74 -30.57 -16.35
CA THR A 418 -17.99 -31.12 -15.21
C THR A 418 -18.78 -32.16 -14.42
N GLY A 419 -20.07 -32.33 -14.72
CA GLY A 419 -20.95 -33.31 -14.07
C GLY A 419 -21.80 -32.73 -12.94
N GLY A 420 -21.74 -31.42 -12.70
CA GLY A 420 -22.63 -30.72 -11.76
C GLY A 420 -22.22 -29.27 -11.51
N TRP A 421 -23.17 -28.43 -11.05
CA TRP A 421 -22.97 -26.99 -10.76
C TRP A 421 -21.94 -26.70 -9.67
N GLN A 422 -21.61 -27.69 -8.85
CA GLN A 422 -20.65 -27.56 -7.75
C GLN A 422 -19.54 -28.63 -7.86
N THR A 423 -19.35 -29.20 -9.05
CA THR A 423 -18.22 -30.10 -9.38
C THR A 423 -17.17 -29.32 -10.16
N TRP A 424 -16.07 -28.96 -9.50
CA TRP A 424 -15.15 -27.95 -9.98
C TRP A 424 -13.94 -28.51 -10.72
N THR A 425 -13.57 -27.86 -11.82
CA THR A 425 -12.31 -28.09 -12.55
C THR A 425 -11.62 -26.76 -12.87
N THR A 426 -10.32 -26.80 -13.11
CA THR A 426 -9.55 -25.63 -13.54
C THR A 426 -9.26 -25.76 -15.03
N VAL A 427 -9.75 -24.79 -15.81
CA VAL A 427 -9.46 -24.67 -17.24
C VAL A 427 -8.37 -23.64 -17.46
N THR A 428 -7.60 -23.80 -18.53
CA THR A 428 -6.57 -22.84 -18.92
C THR A 428 -6.70 -22.46 -20.39
N CYS A 429 -6.37 -21.22 -20.72
CA CYS A 429 -6.30 -20.76 -22.11
C CYS A 429 -5.10 -19.83 -22.35
N PRO A 430 -4.53 -19.83 -23.57
CA PRO A 430 -3.50 -18.89 -23.94
C PRO A 430 -4.06 -17.46 -24.00
N VAL A 431 -3.24 -16.50 -23.58
CA VAL A 431 -3.53 -15.07 -23.61
C VAL A 431 -2.47 -14.35 -24.44
N SER A 432 -2.90 -13.41 -25.27
CA SER A 432 -2.01 -12.59 -26.08
C SER A 432 -2.56 -11.19 -26.25
N GLY A 433 -1.70 -10.17 -26.12
CA GLY A 433 -2.07 -8.76 -26.34
C GLY A 433 -2.61 -8.04 -25.10
N ALA A 434 -2.71 -8.70 -23.95
CA ALA A 434 -2.96 -8.03 -22.67
C ALA A 434 -1.64 -7.50 -22.09
N THR A 435 -1.50 -6.18 -22.00
CA THR A 435 -0.33 -5.44 -21.49
C THR A 435 -0.79 -4.10 -20.89
N GLY A 436 -0.03 -3.58 -19.92
CA GLY A 436 -0.37 -2.35 -19.19
C GLY A 436 -1.64 -2.47 -18.36
N THR A 437 -2.15 -1.34 -17.89
CA THR A 437 -3.40 -1.28 -17.11
C THR A 437 -4.61 -1.18 -18.03
N GLN A 438 -5.53 -2.12 -17.96
CA GLN A 438 -6.71 -2.21 -18.84
C GLN A 438 -7.92 -2.73 -18.07
N ASP A 439 -9.13 -2.31 -18.45
CA ASP A 439 -10.36 -2.97 -18.01
C ASP A 439 -10.48 -4.34 -18.68
N LEU A 440 -10.79 -5.36 -17.89
CA LEU A 440 -10.97 -6.74 -18.33
C LEU A 440 -12.45 -7.12 -18.27
N PHE A 441 -12.96 -7.67 -19.37
CA PHE A 441 -14.29 -8.23 -19.48
C PHE A 441 -14.18 -9.74 -19.66
N PHE A 442 -14.90 -10.48 -18.83
CA PHE A 442 -15.14 -11.91 -19.01
C PHE A 442 -16.52 -12.07 -19.61
N ASN A 443 -16.58 -12.27 -20.93
CA ASN A 443 -17.83 -12.50 -21.64
C ASN A 443 -18.13 -14.00 -21.68
N PHE A 444 -19.37 -14.37 -21.36
CA PHE A 444 -19.79 -15.77 -21.30
C PHE A 444 -20.58 -16.14 -22.55
N VAL A 445 -20.08 -17.13 -23.29
CA VAL A 445 -20.61 -17.54 -24.59
C VAL A 445 -20.98 -19.02 -24.57
N GLY A 446 -22.12 -19.38 -25.15
CA GLY A 446 -22.53 -20.78 -25.23
C GLY A 446 -23.72 -21.02 -26.14
N SER A 447 -23.91 -22.27 -26.55
CA SER A 447 -25.04 -22.69 -27.38
C SER A 447 -26.22 -23.12 -26.51
N GLY A 448 -27.25 -22.28 -26.39
CA GLY A 448 -28.49 -22.62 -25.67
C GLY A 448 -29.11 -21.42 -24.96
N SER A 449 -30.33 -21.60 -24.44
CA SER A 449 -31.04 -20.59 -23.64
C SER A 449 -30.93 -20.81 -22.12
N GLY A 450 -30.33 -21.92 -21.69
CA GLY A 450 -30.13 -22.28 -20.28
C GLY A 450 -28.90 -21.61 -19.65
N PHE A 451 -28.61 -21.99 -18.41
CA PHE A 451 -27.38 -21.62 -17.72
C PHE A 451 -26.18 -22.41 -18.29
N LEU A 452 -25.02 -21.77 -18.35
CA LEU A 452 -23.83 -22.32 -19.00
C LEU A 452 -22.94 -23.07 -18.00
N PHE A 453 -22.42 -22.36 -17.00
CA PHE A 453 -21.46 -22.83 -16.00
C PHE A 453 -21.45 -21.86 -14.81
N ASN A 454 -20.82 -22.24 -13.70
CA ASN A 454 -20.44 -21.33 -12.62
C ASN A 454 -18.94 -21.02 -12.70
N PHE A 455 -18.55 -19.88 -12.14
CA PHE A 455 -17.19 -19.36 -12.18
C PHE A 455 -16.78 -18.90 -10.77
N ASN A 456 -15.75 -19.55 -10.21
CA ASN A 456 -15.31 -19.36 -8.82
C ASN A 456 -14.12 -18.38 -8.73
N TRP A 457 -13.01 -18.66 -9.40
CA TRP A 457 -11.84 -17.77 -9.35
C TRP A 457 -11.03 -17.80 -10.65
N TRP A 458 -10.17 -16.80 -10.83
CA TRP A 458 -9.24 -16.71 -11.95
C TRP A 458 -7.86 -16.18 -11.56
N GLN A 459 -6.86 -16.47 -12.39
CA GLN A 459 -5.48 -16.02 -12.22
C GLN A 459 -4.73 -16.05 -13.55
N PHE A 460 -4.04 -14.98 -13.92
CA PHE A 460 -3.14 -14.97 -15.07
C PHE A 460 -1.73 -15.45 -14.70
N GLU A 461 -0.97 -15.94 -15.68
CA GLU A 461 0.48 -16.13 -15.55
C GLU A 461 1.25 -15.12 -16.42
N LEU A 462 2.39 -14.66 -15.89
CA LEU A 462 3.30 -13.74 -16.56
C LEU A 462 3.88 -14.34 -17.85
N LYS A 463 4.03 -13.48 -18.87
CA LYS A 463 4.75 -13.82 -20.10
C LYS A 463 6.23 -14.02 -19.82
N ARG A 464 6.66 -15.29 -19.75
CA ARG A 464 8.08 -15.63 -19.63
C ARG A 464 8.82 -15.24 -20.91
N ILE A 465 9.76 -14.29 -20.82
CA ILE A 465 10.67 -14.00 -21.93
C ILE A 465 11.55 -15.23 -22.18
N GLY A 466 11.27 -15.94 -23.27
CA GLY A 466 11.90 -17.21 -23.61
C GLY A 466 13.42 -17.12 -23.82
N HIS A 467 14.10 -18.22 -23.50
CA HIS A 467 15.54 -18.48 -23.57
C HIS A 467 16.25 -18.11 -24.91
N ALA A 468 15.49 -17.87 -25.98
CA ALA A 468 16.02 -17.61 -27.32
C ALA A 468 16.83 -16.29 -27.41
N VAL A 469 16.45 -15.26 -26.64
CA VAL A 469 17.18 -13.98 -26.64
C VAL A 469 18.55 -14.12 -25.95
N ARG A 470 18.66 -14.97 -24.91
CA ARG A 470 19.95 -15.27 -24.26
C ARG A 470 20.92 -16.02 -25.18
N SER A 471 20.40 -16.87 -26.07
CA SER A 471 21.22 -17.65 -27.02
C SER A 471 21.73 -16.80 -28.20
N ALA A 472 20.90 -15.88 -28.70
CA ALA A 472 21.31 -14.94 -29.76
C ALA A 472 22.39 -13.96 -29.26
N ILE A 473 22.24 -13.45 -28.03
CA ILE A 473 23.23 -12.56 -27.41
C ILE A 473 24.53 -13.34 -27.10
N HIS A 474 24.48 -14.60 -26.67
CA HIS A 474 25.67 -15.42 -26.46
C HIS A 474 26.48 -15.66 -27.76
N LYS A 475 25.81 -15.89 -28.90
CA LYS A 475 26.48 -16.09 -30.19
C LYS A 475 27.14 -14.82 -30.73
N LEU A 476 26.50 -13.67 -30.54
CA LEU A 476 27.06 -12.36 -30.90
C LEU A 476 28.26 -11.99 -30.01
N VAL A 477 28.19 -12.30 -28.71
CA VAL A 477 29.29 -12.06 -27.76
C VAL A 477 30.50 -12.95 -28.04
N ILE A 478 30.30 -14.23 -28.44
CA ILE A 478 31.41 -15.12 -28.82
C ILE A 478 32.09 -14.66 -30.12
N GLN A 479 31.33 -14.27 -31.15
CA GLN A 479 31.91 -13.72 -32.39
C GLN A 479 32.65 -12.40 -32.16
N TRP A 480 32.22 -11.60 -31.18
CA TRP A 480 32.87 -10.35 -30.80
C TRP A 480 34.13 -10.58 -29.94
N LEU A 481 34.14 -11.63 -29.11
CA LEU A 481 35.31 -12.04 -28.31
C LEU A 481 36.42 -12.65 -29.17
N ASP A 482 36.09 -13.40 -30.23
CA ASP A 482 37.08 -13.97 -31.16
C ASP A 482 37.78 -12.88 -31.99
N ALA A 483 37.10 -11.78 -32.31
CA ALA A 483 37.70 -10.62 -32.97
C ALA A 483 38.66 -9.83 -32.04
N LEU A 484 38.39 -9.82 -30.73
CA LEU A 484 39.21 -9.12 -29.72
C LEU A 484 40.43 -9.92 -29.24
N MET A 485 40.45 -11.24 -29.44
CA MET A 485 41.59 -12.10 -29.08
C MET A 485 42.77 -11.99 -30.07
N LEU A 486 42.52 -11.61 -31.32
CA LEU A 486 43.58 -11.45 -32.34
C LEU A 486 44.38 -10.14 -32.18
N ASP A 487 43.77 -9.08 -31.65
CA ASP A 487 44.45 -7.78 -31.44
C ASP A 487 45.30 -7.72 -30.16
N LYS A 488 45.06 -8.60 -29.17
CA LYS A 488 45.78 -8.58 -27.89
C LYS A 488 47.12 -9.34 -27.89
N VAL A 489 47.39 -10.21 -28.87
CA VAL A 489 48.69 -10.90 -28.99
C VAL A 489 49.79 -9.94 -29.49
N ALA A 490 49.42 -8.87 -30.21
CA ALA A 490 50.38 -7.86 -30.70
C ALA A 490 50.89 -6.92 -29.58
N TRP A 491 50.12 -6.72 -28.51
CA TRP A 491 50.48 -5.82 -27.41
C TRP A 491 51.33 -6.47 -26.30
N VAL A 492 51.19 -7.78 -26.08
CA VAL A 492 51.90 -8.52 -25.02
C VAL A 492 53.39 -8.77 -25.36
N ILE A 493 53.78 -8.67 -26.65
CA ILE A 493 55.18 -8.81 -27.07
C ILE A 493 55.97 -7.50 -26.90
N ALA A 494 55.31 -6.34 -26.87
CA ALA A 494 55.99 -5.03 -26.81
C ALA A 494 56.33 -4.56 -25.38
N VAL A 495 55.66 -5.07 -24.34
CA VAL A 495 55.81 -4.56 -22.95
C VAL A 495 56.76 -5.42 -22.10
N ARG A 496 57.34 -6.51 -22.64
CA ARG A 496 58.22 -7.43 -21.90
C ARG A 496 59.72 -7.12 -22.02
N TRP A 497 60.10 -5.93 -22.47
CA TRP A 497 61.50 -5.54 -22.63
C TRP A 497 61.80 -4.13 -22.14
N GLN A 498 61.55 -3.86 -20.85
CA GLN A 498 62.15 -2.74 -20.13
C GLN A 498 61.91 -2.88 -18.62
N CYS A 499 62.77 -3.65 -17.94
CA CYS A 499 63.02 -3.57 -16.49
C CYS A 499 64.25 -4.44 -16.14
N HIS A 500 65.46 -3.90 -16.34
CA HIS A 500 66.67 -4.21 -15.54
C HIS A 500 67.78 -3.23 -15.93
N ASP A 501 68.04 -2.23 -15.08
CA ASP A 501 69.37 -1.76 -14.62
C ASP A 501 69.22 -0.47 -13.79
N PRO A 502 69.62 -0.44 -12.50
CA PRO A 502 69.58 0.76 -11.68
C PRO A 502 70.96 1.44 -11.61
N THR A 503 71.39 2.12 -12.67
CA THR A 503 72.43 3.16 -12.59
C THR A 503 72.25 4.22 -13.68
N LEU A 504 71.84 5.44 -13.30
CA LEU A 504 72.42 6.72 -13.80
C LEU A 504 71.60 7.92 -13.31
N ASN A 505 72.31 8.73 -12.54
CA ASN A 505 71.94 10.05 -12.04
C ASN A 505 72.44 11.11 -13.04
N LYS A 506 71.66 12.18 -13.27
CA LYS A 506 72.05 13.60 -13.48
C LYS A 506 71.34 14.34 -14.64
N ASN A 507 70.69 15.43 -14.23
CA ASN A 507 70.56 16.75 -14.87
C ASN A 507 69.65 16.99 -16.09
N ALA A 508 69.02 18.18 -16.01
CA ALA A 508 68.44 19.05 -17.04
C ALA A 508 67.04 18.61 -17.55
N ASP A 509 65.94 19.36 -17.39
CA ASP A 509 65.69 20.81 -17.47
C ASP A 509 66.13 21.42 -18.82
N LYS A 510 65.18 21.36 -19.77
CA LYS A 510 65.09 21.86 -21.17
C LYS A 510 64.17 20.86 -21.91
N ASP A 511 63.01 21.17 -22.46
CA ASP A 511 62.63 22.35 -23.24
C ASP A 511 61.12 22.63 -23.15
N TYR A 512 60.85 23.91 -22.92
CA TYR A 512 59.58 24.59 -23.17
C TYR A 512 59.49 24.95 -24.65
N ARG A 513 58.26 24.88 -25.21
CA ARG A 513 57.74 25.51 -26.46
C ARG A 513 57.88 24.75 -27.79
N LEU A 514 56.71 24.66 -28.45
CA LEU A 514 56.37 24.50 -29.88
C LEU A 514 55.34 23.35 -29.99
N LEU A 515 54.04 23.57 -30.21
CA LEU A 515 53.45 24.28 -31.35
C LEU A 515 52.03 24.78 -31.02
N ASN A 516 51.84 26.10 -31.14
CA ASN A 516 50.58 26.72 -31.54
C ASN A 516 50.60 26.93 -33.06
N HIS A 517 49.39 26.95 -33.64
CA HIS A 517 48.97 27.40 -34.98
C HIS A 517 48.52 26.28 -35.95
N LEU A 518 47.21 26.19 -36.16
CA LEU A 518 46.53 26.76 -37.34
C LEU A 518 45.00 26.84 -37.12
N ASP A 519 44.49 28.06 -37.29
CA ASP A 519 43.09 28.53 -37.47
C ASP A 519 42.36 27.78 -38.63
N SER A 520 41.04 27.72 -38.86
CA SER A 520 39.75 28.16 -38.28
C SER A 520 38.60 27.55 -39.18
N PRO A 521 37.31 27.99 -39.22
CA PRO A 521 36.16 27.31 -38.60
C PRO A 521 34.96 27.01 -39.54
N SER A 522 34.01 26.14 -39.13
CA SER A 522 32.60 26.28 -39.54
C SER A 522 31.59 25.48 -38.68
N ALA A 523 30.76 26.24 -37.97
CA ALA A 523 29.33 26.05 -37.74
C ALA A 523 28.76 24.71 -37.22
N SER A 524 28.54 24.64 -35.90
CA SER A 524 27.22 24.38 -35.30
C SER A 524 27.22 24.64 -33.78
N GLN A 525 27.33 25.92 -33.40
CA GLN A 525 26.88 26.36 -32.08
C GLN A 525 25.38 26.64 -32.17
N ALA A 526 24.57 25.73 -31.62
CA ALA A 526 23.26 26.02 -31.03
C ALA A 526 22.67 24.73 -30.45
N PHE A 527 23.12 24.30 -29.27
CA PHE A 527 22.25 23.72 -28.25
C PHE A 527 22.90 23.96 -26.89
N HIS A 528 22.14 24.62 -26.02
CA HIS A 528 22.53 25.12 -24.72
C HIS A 528 23.22 24.05 -23.84
N ARG A 529 24.44 24.34 -23.39
CA ARG A 529 24.92 23.91 -22.07
C ARG A 529 24.38 24.91 -21.04
N PRO A 530 23.57 24.51 -20.06
CA PRO A 530 23.44 25.27 -18.83
C PRO A 530 24.46 24.73 -17.81
N LEU A 531 25.22 25.66 -17.22
CA LEU A 531 25.63 25.64 -15.81
C LEU A 531 26.66 24.58 -15.37
N LEU A 532 27.89 24.67 -15.87
CA LEU A 532 29.08 24.36 -15.05
C LEU A 532 29.49 25.64 -14.29
N SER A 533 28.70 26.05 -13.30
CA SER A 533 29.10 27.14 -12.38
C SER A 533 28.41 27.04 -11.01
N ARG A 534 28.68 25.93 -10.32
CA ARG A 534 28.93 25.78 -8.87
C ARG A 534 29.00 24.27 -8.65
N MET A 535 30.20 23.69 -8.74
CA MET A 535 30.42 22.37 -8.12
C MET A 535 30.24 22.62 -6.61
N LEU A 536 29.05 22.30 -6.10
CA LEU A 536 28.81 22.22 -4.67
C LEU A 536 29.88 21.29 -4.06
N PRO A 537 30.37 21.57 -2.84
CA PRO A 537 31.29 20.67 -2.17
C PRO A 537 30.64 19.29 -2.09
N SER A 538 31.23 18.31 -2.78
CA SER A 538 30.80 16.92 -2.70
C SER A 538 30.80 16.48 -1.24
N ILE A 539 29.79 15.73 -0.79
CA ILE A 539 29.71 15.19 0.59
C ILE A 539 31.04 14.55 1.07
N HIS A 540 31.82 13.98 0.14
CA HIS A 540 33.16 13.43 0.38
C HIS A 540 34.19 14.43 0.93
N THR A 541 34.04 15.72 0.66
CA THR A 541 34.95 16.77 1.16
C THR A 541 34.91 16.89 2.68
N HIS A 542 33.79 16.47 3.29
CA HIS A 542 33.63 16.43 4.75
C HIS A 542 34.20 15.15 5.38
N TYR A 543 34.38 14.09 4.58
CA TYR A 543 34.82 12.77 5.03
C TYR A 543 36.02 12.29 4.22
N PRO A 544 37.23 12.85 4.45
CA PRO A 544 38.40 12.70 3.58
C PRO A 544 38.96 11.28 3.49
N TRP A 545 38.62 10.40 4.44
CA TRP A 545 39.00 8.99 4.38
C TRP A 545 38.12 8.15 3.45
N THR A 546 36.99 8.69 3.00
CA THR A 546 36.02 7.95 2.19
C THR A 546 36.41 7.89 0.71
N CYS A 547 36.12 6.75 0.09
CA CYS A 547 36.23 6.53 -1.35
C CYS A 547 34.86 6.68 -2.02
N ARG A 548 34.84 6.98 -3.32
CA ARG A 548 33.60 7.09 -4.10
C ARG A 548 33.12 5.76 -4.68
N PRO A 549 31.79 5.52 -4.75
CA PRO A 549 30.72 6.25 -4.06
C PRO A 549 30.78 6.05 -2.54
N LEU A 550 30.18 6.98 -1.79
CA LEU A 550 30.11 6.91 -0.33
C LEU A 550 29.27 5.70 0.10
N MET A 551 29.81 4.90 1.01
CA MET A 551 29.15 3.73 1.57
C MET A 551 29.27 3.77 3.08
N ALA A 552 28.17 3.50 3.76
CA ALA A 552 28.10 3.43 5.21
C ALA A 552 27.44 2.13 5.67
N ASN A 553 27.92 1.53 6.76
CA ASN A 553 27.09 0.53 7.45
C ASN A 553 26.02 1.25 8.27
N ALA A 554 24.84 0.65 8.37
CA ALA A 554 23.81 1.13 9.29
C ALA A 554 24.30 0.97 10.74
N PRO A 555 23.90 1.86 11.67
CA PRO A 555 24.31 1.76 13.06
C PRO A 555 23.87 0.47 13.76
N MET A 556 22.71 -0.10 13.41
CA MET A 556 22.21 -1.41 13.92
C MET A 556 22.52 -1.65 15.41
N ALA A 557 21.79 -0.99 16.32
CA ALA A 557 22.03 -1.07 17.77
C ALA A 557 22.09 -2.53 18.24
N GLY A 558 23.17 -2.90 18.93
CA GLY A 558 23.45 -4.27 19.37
C GLY A 558 24.16 -5.16 18.34
N PHE A 559 24.31 -4.72 17.08
CA PHE A 559 24.96 -5.48 16.00
C PHE A 559 26.20 -4.79 15.43
N ALA A 560 26.17 -3.46 15.21
CA ALA A 560 27.35 -2.73 14.72
C ALA A 560 28.15 -2.16 15.89
N GLY A 561 29.18 -2.90 16.30
CA GLY A 561 30.16 -2.48 17.30
C GLY A 561 31.41 -1.82 16.70
N SER A 562 32.42 -1.63 17.56
CA SER A 562 33.72 -1.02 17.23
C SER A 562 34.44 -1.71 16.06
N ARG A 563 34.40 -3.06 16.01
CA ARG A 563 35.04 -3.86 14.95
C ARG A 563 34.45 -3.57 13.58
N LEU A 564 33.13 -3.63 13.44
CA LEU A 564 32.47 -3.39 12.15
C LEU A 564 32.69 -1.94 11.69
N ALA A 565 32.47 -0.96 12.58
CA ALA A 565 32.61 0.44 12.24
C ALA A 565 34.04 0.79 11.78
N THR A 566 35.06 0.30 12.49
CA THR A 566 36.46 0.57 12.12
C THR A 566 36.89 -0.18 10.86
N ALA A 567 36.40 -1.40 10.63
CA ALA A 567 36.66 -2.14 9.39
C ALA A 567 36.06 -1.43 8.16
N VAL A 568 34.83 -0.93 8.26
CA VAL A 568 34.18 -0.14 7.19
C VAL A 568 34.93 1.16 6.94
N THR A 569 35.32 1.86 8.01
CA THR A 569 36.06 3.14 7.93
C THR A 569 37.42 2.97 7.26
N THR A 570 38.20 1.98 7.69
CA THR A 570 39.53 1.69 7.11
C THR A 570 39.45 1.18 5.67
N ALA A 571 38.29 0.65 5.23
CA ALA A 571 38.01 0.30 3.84
C ALA A 571 37.59 1.49 2.95
N GLY A 572 37.61 2.71 3.51
CA GLY A 572 37.19 3.94 2.84
C GLY A 572 35.67 4.08 2.74
N GLY A 573 34.93 3.51 3.68
CA GLY A 573 33.51 3.82 3.93
C GLY A 573 33.34 4.70 5.18
N VAL A 574 32.09 4.89 5.60
CA VAL A 574 31.74 5.51 6.87
C VAL A 574 31.25 4.42 7.83
N GLY A 575 32.05 4.14 8.85
CA GLY A 575 31.67 3.20 9.90
C GLY A 575 30.70 3.79 10.90
N PHE A 576 29.61 3.10 11.23
CA PHE A 576 28.71 3.49 12.32
C PHE A 576 28.69 2.47 13.46
N ILE A 577 28.63 2.98 14.69
CA ILE A 577 28.28 2.23 15.90
C ILE A 577 26.84 2.57 16.29
N GLY A 578 26.02 1.58 16.61
CA GLY A 578 24.63 1.78 17.03
C GLY A 578 24.45 1.83 18.53
N ALA A 579 23.68 2.80 19.01
CA ALA A 579 23.33 2.96 20.42
C ALA A 579 21.82 2.98 20.63
N ALA A 580 21.40 2.29 21.70
CA ALA A 580 20.05 2.34 22.24
C ALA A 580 20.10 2.99 23.64
N VAL A 581 19.89 2.22 24.70
CA VAL A 581 19.79 2.76 26.07
C VAL A 581 21.13 2.84 26.84
N ASP A 582 22.13 2.04 26.46
CA ASP A 582 23.38 1.89 27.22
C ASP A 582 24.50 2.79 26.69
N MET A 583 24.65 3.98 27.30
CA MET A 583 25.65 4.98 26.92
C MET A 583 27.07 4.64 27.42
N GLU A 584 27.20 3.83 28.47
CA GLU A 584 28.49 3.39 28.99
C GLU A 584 29.12 2.36 28.05
N LEU A 585 28.31 1.41 27.56
CA LEU A 585 28.71 0.50 26.51
C LEU A 585 29.11 1.24 25.24
N LEU A 586 28.32 2.24 24.81
CA LEU A 586 28.69 3.08 23.67
C LEU A 586 30.05 3.77 23.88
N SER A 587 30.28 4.36 25.05
CA SER A 587 31.56 5.00 25.39
C SER A 587 32.71 4.00 25.25
N THR A 588 32.56 2.81 25.81
CA THR A 588 33.56 1.73 25.72
C THR A 588 33.86 1.37 24.26
N LYS A 589 32.82 1.21 23.41
CA LYS A 589 32.98 0.91 21.99
C LYS A 589 33.67 2.03 21.22
N LEU A 590 33.46 3.29 21.61
CA LEU A 590 34.16 4.44 21.02
C LEU A 590 35.64 4.52 21.45
N GLU A 591 35.98 4.13 22.68
CA GLU A 591 37.38 4.01 23.13
C GLU A 591 38.13 2.91 22.38
N GLU A 592 37.48 1.75 22.20
CA GLU A 592 37.99 0.67 21.37
C GLU A 592 38.21 1.14 19.92
N ALA A 593 37.21 1.80 19.34
CA ALA A 593 37.31 2.32 17.98
C ALA A 593 38.43 3.37 17.84
N THR A 594 38.58 4.25 18.82
CA THR A 594 39.67 5.24 18.89
C THR A 594 41.03 4.55 18.88
N SER A 595 41.19 3.50 19.68
CA SER A 595 42.43 2.72 19.76
C SER A 595 42.76 2.04 18.44
N ILE A 596 41.77 1.44 17.77
CA ILE A 596 41.96 0.78 16.46
C ILE A 596 42.33 1.83 15.39
N ILE A 597 41.59 2.94 15.32
CA ILE A 597 41.81 4.00 14.33
C ILE A 597 43.17 4.66 14.52
N ALA A 598 43.64 4.88 15.76
CA ALA A 598 44.94 5.46 16.03
C ALA A 598 46.11 4.65 15.44
N THR A 599 45.92 3.34 15.25
CA THR A 599 46.91 2.45 14.61
C THR A 599 46.71 2.30 13.09
N SER A 600 45.68 2.95 12.52
CA SER A 600 45.33 2.87 11.10
C SER A 600 45.84 4.10 10.31
N HIS A 601 45.99 3.97 8.99
CA HIS A 601 46.37 5.08 8.10
C HIS A 601 45.18 5.97 7.69
N VAL A 602 44.17 6.12 8.54
CA VAL A 602 42.98 6.95 8.27
C VAL A 602 43.31 8.42 8.52
N SER A 603 43.29 9.23 7.47
CA SER A 603 43.53 10.67 7.57
C SER A 603 42.23 11.41 7.89
N THR A 604 42.25 12.27 8.90
CA THR A 604 41.15 13.20 9.22
C THR A 604 41.62 14.65 9.05
N THR A 605 40.73 15.54 8.63
CA THR A 605 40.99 16.98 8.50
C THR A 605 40.34 17.79 9.64
N ARG A 606 39.48 17.14 10.43
CA ARG A 606 38.75 17.72 11.56
C ARG A 606 39.14 17.01 12.87
N PRO A 607 38.99 17.68 14.03
CA PRO A 607 39.30 17.10 15.34
C PRO A 607 38.18 16.16 15.83
N THR A 608 37.72 15.26 14.96
CA THR A 608 36.68 14.26 15.22
C THR A 608 37.23 12.86 15.01
N LEU A 609 36.68 11.90 15.74
CA LEU A 609 36.92 10.48 15.50
C LEU A 609 36.24 10.10 14.17
N PRO A 610 36.91 9.47 13.18
CA PRO A 610 36.36 9.16 11.85
C PRO A 610 35.38 7.99 11.87
N ILE A 611 34.44 8.01 12.81
CA ILE A 611 33.39 7.02 13.03
C ILE A 611 32.10 7.79 13.27
N GLY A 612 30.98 7.25 12.79
CA GLY A 612 29.65 7.72 13.09
C GLY A 612 29.02 6.97 14.28
N VAL A 613 28.07 7.61 14.96
CA VAL A 613 27.24 6.99 16.00
C VAL A 613 25.78 7.19 15.65
N GLY A 614 24.97 6.13 15.76
CA GLY A 614 23.52 6.20 15.58
C GLY A 614 22.77 6.15 16.90
N PHE A 615 21.77 7.01 17.07
CA PHE A 615 20.90 7.05 18.24
C PHE A 615 19.44 6.81 17.86
N LEU A 616 18.79 5.92 18.61
CA LEU A 616 17.33 5.81 18.64
C LEU A 616 16.77 6.92 19.52
N VAL A 617 16.16 7.93 18.90
CA VAL A 617 15.68 9.15 19.58
C VAL A 617 14.64 8.86 20.66
N PHE A 618 13.79 7.85 20.46
CA PHE A 618 12.79 7.45 21.45
C PHE A 618 13.35 6.71 22.67
N ALA A 619 14.52 6.06 22.54
CA ALA A 619 15.06 5.15 23.55
C ALA A 619 16.19 5.78 24.37
N ALA A 620 17.04 6.57 23.73
CA ALA A 620 18.17 7.23 24.37
C ALA A 620 17.74 8.51 25.10
N LYS A 621 18.46 8.89 26.15
CA LYS A 621 18.31 10.22 26.78
C LYS A 621 19.25 11.21 26.13
N VAL A 622 18.73 12.36 25.72
CA VAL A 622 19.48 13.35 24.94
C VAL A 622 20.67 13.90 25.71
N GLU A 623 20.56 14.08 27.03
CA GLU A 623 21.65 14.60 27.87
C GLU A 623 22.80 13.61 27.99
N ASP A 624 22.50 12.33 28.17
CA ASP A 624 23.50 11.27 28.29
C ASP A 624 24.20 11.04 26.94
N ALA A 625 23.43 11.01 25.85
CA ALA A 625 23.98 10.95 24.49
C ALA A 625 24.88 12.15 24.18
N ALA A 626 24.46 13.35 24.56
CA ALA A 626 25.24 14.57 24.37
C ALA A 626 26.57 14.54 25.15
N ALA A 627 26.58 13.98 26.36
CA ALA A 627 27.82 13.81 27.14
C ALA A 627 28.83 12.88 26.44
N VAL A 628 28.36 11.74 25.91
CA VAL A 628 29.21 10.81 25.15
C VAL A 628 29.73 11.48 23.87
N VAL A 629 28.86 12.20 23.14
CA VAL A 629 29.24 12.94 21.93
C VAL A 629 30.28 14.02 22.23
N ALA A 630 30.12 14.79 23.31
CA ALA A 630 31.06 15.84 23.71
C ALA A 630 32.45 15.27 24.04
N HIS A 631 32.48 14.07 24.64
CA HIS A 631 33.70 13.38 25.03
C HIS A 631 34.44 12.77 23.83
N HIS A 632 33.76 11.96 23.02
CA HIS A 632 34.38 11.16 21.94
C HIS A 632 34.42 11.86 20.58
N ARG A 633 33.55 12.85 20.37
CA ARG A 633 33.47 13.66 19.14
C ARG A 633 33.44 12.81 17.86
N PRO A 634 32.44 11.93 17.70
CA PRO A 634 32.30 11.15 16.46
C PRO A 634 32.12 12.09 15.26
N ALA A 635 32.61 11.72 14.09
CA ALA A 635 32.53 12.55 12.90
C ALA A 635 31.08 12.75 12.43
N ILE A 636 30.21 11.78 12.67
CA ILE A 636 28.80 11.81 12.29
C ILE A 636 27.91 11.34 13.44
N ILE A 637 26.80 12.02 13.65
CA ILE A 637 25.73 11.65 14.57
C ILE A 637 24.50 11.39 13.73
N LEU A 638 24.04 10.14 13.69
CA LEU A 638 22.84 9.73 12.97
C LEU A 638 21.67 9.65 13.97
N LEU A 639 20.62 10.43 13.73
CA LEU A 639 19.40 10.42 14.53
C LEU A 639 18.30 9.66 13.80
N SER A 640 17.64 8.72 14.47
CA SER A 640 16.55 7.93 13.88
C SER A 640 15.43 7.66 14.86
N CYS A 641 14.24 7.35 14.33
CA CYS A 641 13.09 6.86 15.09
C CYS A 641 12.64 7.78 16.24
N PRO A 642 12.28 9.05 15.98
CA PRO A 642 11.73 9.90 17.02
C PRO A 642 10.27 9.53 17.35
N PRO A 643 9.80 9.80 18.58
CA PRO A 643 8.38 9.80 18.90
C PRO A 643 7.58 10.80 18.03
N ALA A 644 8.13 11.99 17.81
CA ALA A 644 7.58 13.01 16.90
C ALA A 644 8.69 13.73 16.13
N LEU A 645 8.42 14.21 14.91
CA LEU A 645 9.45 14.86 14.07
C LEU A 645 10.12 16.07 14.75
N GLN A 646 9.43 16.76 15.67
CA GLN A 646 9.97 17.89 16.42
C GLN A 646 11.07 17.46 17.42
N ASP A 647 11.10 16.20 17.84
CA ASP A 647 12.17 15.68 18.71
C ASP A 647 13.53 15.72 18.01
N PHE A 648 13.57 15.60 16.66
CA PHE A 648 14.80 15.78 15.92
C PHE A 648 15.38 17.19 16.10
N ALA A 649 14.56 18.23 16.22
CA ALA A 649 15.06 19.59 16.42
C ALA A 649 15.71 19.75 17.79
N LEU A 650 15.12 19.16 18.82
CA LEU A 650 15.67 19.14 20.19
C LEU A 650 17.02 18.41 20.21
N TRP A 651 17.08 17.23 19.62
CA TRP A 651 18.30 16.44 19.52
C TRP A 651 19.38 17.14 18.68
N THR A 652 19.03 17.67 17.52
CA THR A 652 19.95 18.40 16.63
C THR A 652 20.62 19.56 17.38
N LYS A 653 19.84 20.34 18.13
CA LYS A 653 20.36 21.44 18.95
C LYS A 653 21.31 20.94 20.04
N ALA A 654 20.96 19.86 20.74
CA ALA A 654 21.81 19.30 21.80
C ALA A 654 23.12 18.72 21.25
N MET A 655 23.06 17.99 20.14
CA MET A 655 24.22 17.39 19.51
C MET A 655 25.18 18.44 18.94
N HIS A 656 24.66 19.48 18.28
CA HIS A 656 25.48 20.61 17.85
C HIS A 656 26.14 21.34 19.03
N ALA A 657 25.45 21.50 20.16
CA ALA A 657 26.03 22.10 21.34
C ALA A 657 27.14 21.23 21.96
N ALA A 658 26.97 19.91 21.93
CA ALA A 658 27.93 18.94 22.47
C ALA A 658 29.20 18.83 21.60
N SER A 659 29.05 18.79 20.28
CA SER A 659 30.17 18.69 19.34
C SER A 659 29.85 19.45 18.05
N PRO A 660 30.18 20.75 17.96
CA PRO A 660 29.92 21.57 16.77
C PRO A 660 30.63 21.10 15.49
N GLU A 661 31.66 20.26 15.63
CA GLU A 661 32.46 19.72 14.52
C GLU A 661 31.87 18.43 13.93
N SER A 662 30.99 17.77 14.69
CA SER A 662 30.30 16.55 14.28
C SER A 662 29.16 16.90 13.32
N HIS A 663 29.06 16.17 12.23
CA HIS A 663 27.93 16.31 11.30
C HIS A 663 26.70 15.56 11.79
N ILE A 664 25.52 16.10 11.54
CA ILE A 664 24.24 15.49 11.93
C ILE A 664 23.53 14.94 10.69
N TRP A 665 23.35 13.62 10.68
CA TRP A 665 22.55 12.92 9.69
C TRP A 665 21.20 12.57 10.33
N ILE A 666 20.10 12.76 9.60
CA ILE A 666 18.77 12.41 10.10
C ILE A 666 18.13 11.38 9.19
N GLN A 667 17.75 10.25 9.77
CA GLN A 667 17.08 9.16 9.06
C GLN A 667 15.57 9.29 9.17
N ILE A 668 14.91 9.35 8.03
CA ILE A 668 13.45 9.48 7.90
C ILE A 668 12.90 8.58 6.81
N ALA A 669 11.59 8.33 6.91
CA ALA A 669 10.79 7.72 5.87
C ALA A 669 9.76 8.76 5.37
N GLY A 670 9.55 8.81 4.06
CA GLY A 670 8.55 9.67 3.43
C GLY A 670 9.04 11.05 3.00
N VAL A 671 8.37 11.60 1.98
CA VAL A 671 8.74 12.85 1.31
C VAL A 671 8.39 14.08 2.16
N ALA A 672 7.20 14.09 2.77
CA ALA A 672 6.76 15.19 3.62
C ALA A 672 7.69 15.36 4.84
N ALA A 673 8.03 14.26 5.50
CA ALA A 673 8.97 14.26 6.62
C ALA A 673 10.36 14.77 6.22
N ALA A 674 10.83 14.47 4.99
CA ALA A 674 12.11 14.98 4.48
C ALA A 674 12.12 16.52 4.44
N VAL A 675 11.06 17.12 3.91
CA VAL A 675 10.92 18.58 3.79
C VAL A 675 10.76 19.23 5.17
N GLU A 676 9.92 18.66 6.04
CA GLU A 676 9.71 19.19 7.39
C GLU A 676 11.00 19.14 8.23
N VAL A 677 11.71 18.02 8.23
CA VAL A 677 12.98 17.88 8.97
C VAL A 677 14.06 18.80 8.40
N ALA A 678 14.11 18.99 7.07
CA ALA A 678 15.00 19.97 6.46
C ALA A 678 14.75 21.39 7.00
N GLN A 679 13.48 21.79 7.13
CA GLN A 679 13.08 23.08 7.69
C GLN A 679 13.41 23.20 9.17
N LEU A 680 13.08 22.18 9.97
CA LEU A 680 13.22 22.20 11.42
C LEU A 680 14.67 22.11 11.89
N CYS A 681 15.46 21.28 11.22
CA CYS A 681 16.77 20.84 11.73
C CYS A 681 17.95 21.34 10.90
N SER A 682 17.76 21.64 9.62
CA SER A 682 18.87 21.94 8.68
C SER A 682 20.01 20.91 8.77
N PRO A 683 19.74 19.60 8.59
CA PRO A 683 20.74 18.56 8.79
C PRO A 683 21.86 18.61 7.73
N ASP A 684 23.03 18.06 8.08
CA ASP A 684 24.17 17.93 7.16
C ASP A 684 23.92 16.88 6.06
N ALA A 685 23.05 15.90 6.33
CA ALA A 685 22.52 14.98 5.33
C ALA A 685 21.19 14.37 5.79
N LEU A 686 20.35 13.99 4.81
CA LEU A 686 19.16 13.18 5.05
C LEU A 686 19.41 11.75 4.61
N VAL A 687 19.11 10.79 5.50
CA VAL A 687 19.09 9.37 5.17
C VAL A 687 17.64 9.00 4.87
N LEU A 688 17.34 8.68 3.62
CA LEU A 688 16.00 8.27 3.20
C LEU A 688 15.90 6.75 3.28
N GLN A 689 15.20 6.27 4.30
CA GLN A 689 14.98 4.85 4.53
C GLN A 689 13.71 4.39 3.81
N ALA A 690 13.90 3.53 2.83
CA ALA A 690 12.84 2.88 2.08
C ALA A 690 12.26 1.66 2.82
N ALA A 691 11.02 1.29 2.50
CA ALA A 691 10.27 0.20 3.12
C ALA A 691 10.85 -1.20 2.86
N ASP A 692 11.82 -1.31 1.96
CA ASP A 692 12.52 -2.53 1.60
C ASP A 692 13.83 -2.71 2.41
N ALA A 693 14.21 -1.72 3.23
CA ALA A 693 15.27 -1.83 4.23
C ALA A 693 14.94 -2.87 5.31
N GLY A 694 15.96 -3.50 5.88
CA GLY A 694 15.84 -4.41 7.02
C GLY A 694 15.78 -3.67 8.35
N GLY A 695 15.11 -4.27 9.34
CA GLY A 695 14.91 -3.67 10.65
C GLY A 695 13.81 -2.60 10.64
N HIS A 696 13.82 -1.75 11.66
CA HIS A 696 12.75 -0.79 11.91
C HIS A 696 12.77 0.43 11.00
N GLY A 697 11.58 0.91 10.62
CA GLY A 697 11.40 2.09 9.78
C GLY A 697 9.97 2.65 9.87
N GLY A 698 9.76 3.85 9.35
CA GLY A 698 8.45 4.53 9.40
C GLY A 698 7.39 3.83 8.53
N LEU A 699 6.13 3.87 8.97
CA LEU A 699 4.94 3.35 8.28
C LEU A 699 3.93 4.50 8.06
N PRO A 700 3.33 4.65 6.86
CA PRO A 700 3.61 3.89 5.63
C PRO A 700 5.01 4.20 5.08
N GLY A 701 5.56 3.29 4.28
CA GLY A 701 6.89 3.46 3.66
C GLY A 701 6.84 3.27 2.14
N ALA A 702 7.75 3.94 1.43
CA ALA A 702 7.91 3.84 -0.02
C ALA A 702 9.17 3.05 -0.41
N GLY A 703 9.22 2.52 -1.64
CA GLY A 703 10.41 1.87 -2.18
C GLY A 703 11.53 2.87 -2.51
N LEU A 704 12.79 2.42 -2.51
CA LEU A 704 13.96 3.28 -2.74
C LEU A 704 13.88 4.05 -4.06
N VAL A 705 13.41 3.39 -5.12
CA VAL A 705 13.36 3.93 -6.48
C VAL A 705 12.39 5.10 -6.61
N SER A 706 11.29 5.12 -5.85
CA SER A 706 10.34 6.24 -5.82
C SER A 706 10.69 7.28 -4.76
N LEU A 707 11.06 6.82 -3.56
CA LEU A 707 11.30 7.70 -2.41
C LEU A 707 12.42 8.72 -2.66
N VAL A 708 13.57 8.26 -3.16
CA VAL A 708 14.76 9.13 -3.33
C VAL A 708 14.54 10.25 -4.35
N PRO A 709 14.10 9.99 -5.60
CA PRO A 709 13.94 11.07 -6.58
C PRO A 709 12.77 12.01 -6.26
N GLU A 710 11.69 11.50 -5.66
CA GLU A 710 10.56 12.32 -5.24
C GLU A 710 10.95 13.25 -4.09
N ALA A 711 11.63 12.73 -3.06
CA ALA A 711 12.14 13.54 -1.96
C ALA A 711 13.16 14.59 -2.44
N ARG A 712 14.06 14.23 -3.38
CA ARG A 712 14.97 15.21 -4.01
C ARG A 712 14.20 16.35 -4.67
N SER A 713 13.19 16.01 -5.47
CA SER A 713 12.35 17.00 -6.16
C SER A 713 11.58 17.90 -5.17
N ALA A 714 11.06 17.32 -4.10
CA ALA A 714 10.35 18.05 -3.05
C ALA A 714 11.29 18.98 -2.27
N LEU A 715 12.48 18.52 -1.90
CA LEU A 715 13.50 19.33 -1.22
C LEU A 715 13.99 20.48 -2.12
N ASP A 716 14.18 20.24 -3.41
CA ASP A 716 14.53 21.30 -4.37
C ASP A 716 13.44 22.37 -4.44
N THR A 717 12.18 21.94 -4.55
CA THR A 717 11.01 22.82 -4.59
C THR A 717 10.87 23.63 -3.29
N ALA A 718 11.16 22.99 -2.15
CA ALA A 718 11.11 23.61 -0.83
C ALA A 718 12.32 24.51 -0.50
N GLY A 719 13.30 24.63 -1.41
CA GLY A 719 14.46 25.51 -1.23
C GLY A 719 15.65 24.89 -0.50
N PHE A 720 15.73 23.55 -0.43
CA PHE A 720 16.82 22.78 0.18
C PHE A 720 17.64 21.96 -0.84
N PRO A 721 18.10 22.54 -1.98
CA PRO A 721 18.77 21.78 -3.04
C PRO A 721 20.13 21.21 -2.65
N ASN A 722 20.71 21.70 -1.56
CA ASN A 722 22.09 21.38 -1.16
C ASN A 722 22.18 20.36 -0.02
N ILE A 723 21.05 19.89 0.54
CA ILE A 723 21.07 18.83 1.55
C ILE A 723 21.33 17.50 0.84
N PRO A 724 22.46 16.81 1.10
CA PRO A 724 22.77 15.53 0.50
C PRO A 724 21.77 14.45 0.93
N ILE A 725 21.46 13.55 0.00
CA ILE A 725 20.60 12.40 0.25
C ILE A 725 21.45 11.13 0.30
N ILE A 726 21.31 10.35 1.37
CA ILE A 726 21.85 9.01 1.52
C ILE A 726 20.70 8.02 1.37
N GLY A 727 20.77 7.13 0.38
CA GLY A 727 19.76 6.10 0.16
C GLY A 727 19.93 4.91 1.11
N ALA A 728 18.88 4.52 1.81
CA ALA A 728 18.85 3.31 2.62
C ALA A 728 17.65 2.44 2.20
N GLY A 729 17.86 1.15 1.96
CA GLY A 729 16.84 0.26 1.38
C GLY A 729 17.29 -1.19 1.35
N GLY A 730 16.66 -2.01 0.51
CA GLY A 730 17.00 -3.40 0.24
C GLY A 730 18.31 -3.58 -0.56
N ILE A 731 19.33 -2.77 -0.28
CA ILE A 731 20.58 -2.71 -1.04
C ILE A 731 21.56 -3.76 -0.50
N SER A 732 21.81 -4.81 -1.29
CA SER A 732 22.69 -5.92 -0.90
C SER A 732 23.86 -6.19 -1.86
N ASP A 733 23.90 -5.51 -3.01
CA ASP A 733 24.99 -5.64 -3.98
C ASP A 733 25.28 -4.33 -4.74
N GLY A 734 26.29 -4.35 -5.60
CA GLY A 734 26.69 -3.17 -6.38
C GLY A 734 25.62 -2.65 -7.35
N ARG A 735 24.65 -3.47 -7.79
CA ARG A 735 23.53 -3.02 -8.63
C ARG A 735 22.57 -2.17 -7.83
N GLY A 736 22.27 -2.57 -6.60
CA GLY A 736 21.46 -1.77 -5.68
C GLY A 736 22.12 -0.42 -5.36
N VAL A 737 23.46 -0.40 -5.17
CA VAL A 737 24.21 0.85 -5.00
C VAL A 737 24.07 1.74 -6.25
N ALA A 738 24.28 1.18 -7.44
CA ALA A 738 24.14 1.92 -8.69
C ALA A 738 22.72 2.49 -8.88
N ALA A 739 21.69 1.72 -8.51
CA ALA A 739 20.30 2.18 -8.56
C ALA A 739 20.06 3.37 -7.62
N ALA A 740 20.52 3.30 -6.37
CA ALA A 740 20.40 4.40 -5.42
C ALA A 740 21.04 5.69 -5.95
N LEU A 741 22.25 5.59 -6.51
CA LEU A 741 22.96 6.73 -7.10
C LEU A 741 22.23 7.28 -8.33
N ALA A 742 21.72 6.40 -9.20
CA ALA A 742 20.95 6.80 -10.37
C ALA A 742 19.63 7.52 -10.00
N CYS A 743 19.03 7.15 -8.86
CA CYS A 743 17.86 7.82 -8.28
C CYS A 743 18.18 9.20 -7.66
N GLY A 744 19.46 9.58 -7.53
CA GLY A 744 19.88 10.88 -7.01
C GLY A 744 20.47 10.86 -5.60
N ALA A 745 20.72 9.68 -5.01
CA ALA A 745 21.48 9.59 -3.77
C ALA A 745 22.97 9.91 -4.00
N GLU A 746 23.62 10.53 -3.01
CA GLU A 746 25.07 10.82 -3.02
C GLU A 746 25.89 9.73 -2.32
N GLY A 747 25.22 8.82 -1.62
CA GLY A 747 25.80 7.68 -0.94
C GLY A 747 24.72 6.70 -0.50
N VAL A 748 25.14 5.59 0.10
CA VAL A 748 24.23 4.54 0.58
C VAL A 748 24.52 4.17 2.03
N LEU A 749 23.44 3.89 2.79
CA LEU A 749 23.49 3.31 4.12
C LEU A 749 22.95 1.87 4.07
N LEU A 750 23.75 0.92 4.54
CA LEU A 750 23.54 -0.50 4.29
C LEU A 750 23.50 -1.27 5.61
N GLY A 751 22.40 -1.97 5.89
CA GLY A 751 22.28 -2.83 7.08
C GLY A 751 22.50 -4.30 6.74
N THR A 752 21.54 -4.88 6.02
CA THR A 752 21.44 -6.32 5.75
C THR A 752 22.73 -6.96 5.23
N VAL A 753 23.45 -6.31 4.31
CA VAL A 753 24.71 -6.84 3.75
C VAL A 753 25.80 -7.04 4.82
N PHE A 754 25.84 -6.16 5.84
CA PHE A 754 26.83 -6.24 6.90
C PHE A 754 26.46 -7.24 8.00
N LEU A 755 25.23 -7.77 8.02
CA LEU A 755 24.87 -8.95 8.82
C LEU A 755 25.63 -10.20 8.33
N ALA A 756 26.11 -10.20 7.08
CA ALA A 756 26.99 -11.22 6.51
C ALA A 756 28.49 -10.87 6.64
N SER A 757 28.87 -9.97 7.56
CA SER A 757 30.28 -9.64 7.81
C SER A 757 30.91 -10.51 8.91
N GLN A 758 32.24 -10.52 9.01
CA GLN A 758 32.97 -11.20 10.10
C GLN A 758 33.04 -10.35 11.39
N GLU A 759 32.78 -9.05 11.25
CA GLU A 759 32.97 -8.04 12.27
C GLU A 759 31.67 -7.61 12.95
N VAL A 760 30.51 -8.05 12.45
CA VAL A 760 29.21 -7.84 13.08
C VAL A 760 29.13 -8.61 14.39
N ASP A 761 28.59 -7.97 15.42
CA ASP A 761 28.26 -8.61 16.68
C ASP A 761 26.89 -9.27 16.53
N LEU A 762 26.80 -10.57 16.80
CA LEU A 762 25.57 -11.34 16.65
C LEU A 762 25.21 -12.05 17.95
N PRO A 763 23.92 -12.14 18.27
CA PRO A 763 23.47 -12.84 19.48
C PRO A 763 23.67 -14.37 19.39
N ALA A 764 23.68 -14.93 18.18
CA ALA A 764 24.00 -16.32 17.88
C ALA A 764 24.45 -16.47 16.42
N ASN A 765 25.20 -17.53 16.09
CA ASN A 765 25.70 -17.76 14.73
C ASN A 765 24.56 -18.06 13.74
N GLU A 766 23.53 -18.73 14.21
CA GLU A 766 22.34 -19.15 13.47
C GLU A 766 21.59 -17.95 12.86
N TYR A 767 21.74 -16.75 13.43
CA TYR A 767 21.21 -15.52 12.83
C TYR A 767 21.85 -15.26 11.46
N GLN A 768 23.18 -15.34 11.36
CA GLN A 768 23.90 -15.13 10.11
C GLN A 768 23.65 -16.27 9.13
N GLU A 769 23.55 -17.50 9.61
CA GLU A 769 23.17 -18.65 8.78
C GLU A 769 21.80 -18.44 8.14
N ALA A 770 20.79 -18.04 8.92
CA ALA A 770 19.46 -17.75 8.40
C ALA A 770 19.45 -16.61 7.36
N VAL A 771 20.27 -15.56 7.57
CA VAL A 771 20.47 -14.48 6.60
C VAL A 771 21.06 -15.02 5.28
N LEU A 772 22.02 -15.93 5.33
CA LEU A 772 22.66 -16.49 4.13
C LEU A 772 21.80 -17.53 3.41
N GLU A 773 21.01 -18.30 4.15
CA GLU A 773 20.08 -19.29 3.62
C GLU A 773 18.87 -18.66 2.94
N ALA A 774 18.52 -17.42 3.30
CA ALA A 774 17.38 -16.73 2.72
C ALA A 774 17.53 -16.60 1.19
N VAL A 775 16.42 -16.86 0.52
CA VAL A 775 16.24 -16.70 -0.93
C VAL A 775 14.93 -15.97 -1.17
N ASP A 776 14.79 -15.37 -2.35
CA ASP A 776 13.59 -14.60 -2.70
C ASP A 776 13.23 -13.55 -1.64
N GLY A 777 14.20 -12.69 -1.30
CA GLY A 777 14.10 -11.80 -0.15
C GLY A 777 12.92 -10.82 -0.17
N GLY A 778 12.36 -10.50 -1.35
CA GLY A 778 11.14 -9.72 -1.48
C GLY A 778 9.89 -10.41 -0.92
N ILE A 779 9.89 -11.75 -0.90
CA ILE A 779 8.81 -12.59 -0.39
C ILE A 779 9.16 -13.19 0.98
N SER A 780 10.42 -13.57 1.19
CA SER A 780 10.89 -14.17 2.44
C SER A 780 11.19 -13.15 3.54
N THR A 781 10.94 -11.87 3.31
CA THR A 781 10.91 -10.82 4.34
C THR A 781 9.57 -10.10 4.34
N VAL A 782 9.15 -9.64 5.51
CA VAL A 782 7.89 -8.91 5.69
C VAL A 782 8.03 -7.83 6.75
N ARG A 783 7.28 -6.74 6.59
CA ARG A 783 7.12 -5.70 7.62
C ARG A 783 5.94 -6.06 8.50
N ALA A 784 6.15 -6.14 9.81
CA ALA A 784 5.08 -6.38 10.75
C ALA A 784 5.49 -5.97 12.17
N THR A 785 4.51 -5.52 12.96
CA THR A 785 4.71 -5.19 14.38
C THR A 785 4.77 -6.43 15.27
N ILE A 786 4.26 -7.57 14.79
CA ILE A 786 4.23 -8.83 15.57
C ILE A 786 5.62 -9.25 16.06
N PHE A 787 6.67 -9.02 15.27
CA PHE A 787 8.04 -9.37 15.64
C PHE A 787 8.50 -8.68 16.95
N ASP A 788 8.06 -7.45 17.18
CA ASP A 788 8.37 -6.67 18.39
C ASP A 788 7.49 -7.05 19.58
N GLN A 789 6.35 -7.68 19.33
CA GLN A 789 5.41 -8.13 20.37
C GLN A 789 5.76 -9.52 20.92
N LEU A 790 6.63 -10.28 20.23
CA LEU A 790 7.05 -11.62 20.66
C LEU A 790 7.81 -11.62 22.00
N PRO A 791 8.76 -10.70 22.25
CA PRO A 791 9.48 -10.66 23.53
C PRO A 791 8.67 -10.03 24.67
N GLY A 792 7.58 -9.32 24.37
CA GLY A 792 6.79 -8.59 25.37
C GLY A 792 5.93 -7.47 24.75
N GLU A 793 5.64 -6.43 25.53
CA GLU A 793 5.05 -5.21 24.98
C GLU A 793 6.08 -4.49 24.10
N SER A 794 5.63 -4.01 22.93
CA SER A 794 6.51 -3.27 22.02
C SER A 794 6.89 -1.94 22.65
N ILE A 795 8.18 -1.63 22.62
CA ILE A 795 8.73 -0.33 23.06
C ILE A 795 8.81 0.68 21.92
N TRP A 796 8.50 0.28 20.68
CA TRP A 796 8.60 1.14 19.52
C TRP A 796 7.43 2.13 19.46
N PRO A 797 7.67 3.40 19.08
CA PRO A 797 6.59 4.37 18.93
C PRO A 797 5.57 3.94 17.87
N ALA A 798 4.33 4.42 18.03
CA ALA A 798 3.31 4.28 16.98
C ALA A 798 3.82 4.89 15.66
N GLY A 799 3.49 4.24 14.53
CA GLY A 799 4.00 4.62 13.21
C GLY A 799 5.34 3.97 12.83
N TYR A 800 5.86 3.07 13.66
CA TYR A 800 6.99 2.20 13.31
C TYR A 800 6.59 0.73 13.34
N ASP A 801 7.16 -0.03 12.40
CA ASP A 801 7.23 -1.49 12.43
C ASP A 801 8.67 -1.92 12.07
N GLY A 802 8.93 -3.22 11.94
CA GLY A 802 10.20 -3.71 11.40
C GLY A 802 10.07 -4.74 10.28
N ARG A 803 11.00 -4.71 9.32
CA ARG A 803 11.16 -5.75 8.30
C ARG A 803 12.09 -6.87 8.77
N ALA A 804 11.56 -8.08 8.86
CA ALA A 804 12.28 -9.29 9.27
C ALA A 804 12.06 -10.44 8.28
N LEU A 805 12.90 -11.48 8.36
CA LEU A 805 12.64 -12.75 7.68
C LEU A 805 11.31 -13.34 8.15
N VAL A 806 10.54 -13.88 7.22
CA VAL A 806 9.33 -14.67 7.49
C VAL A 806 9.73 -15.93 8.25
N ASN A 807 9.39 -15.97 9.54
CA ASN A 807 9.80 -17.00 10.47
C ASN A 807 8.57 -17.79 10.98
N THR A 808 8.75 -18.83 11.79
CA THR A 808 7.61 -19.67 12.23
C THR A 808 6.63 -18.90 13.10
N SER A 809 7.11 -18.00 13.96
CA SER A 809 6.23 -17.15 14.79
C SER A 809 5.32 -16.26 13.92
N TYR A 810 5.85 -15.71 12.82
CA TYR A 810 5.05 -14.93 11.88
C TYR A 810 4.03 -15.79 11.12
N LYS A 811 4.40 -17.01 10.71
CA LYS A 811 3.46 -17.93 10.06
C LYS A 811 2.34 -18.37 11.01
N ASP A 812 2.69 -18.70 12.26
CA ASP A 812 1.71 -19.03 13.30
C ASP A 812 0.75 -17.86 13.53
N TYR A 813 1.27 -16.62 13.57
CA TYR A 813 0.45 -15.41 13.64
C TYR A 813 -0.52 -15.27 12.45
N GLN A 814 -0.05 -15.46 11.22
CA GLN A 814 -0.93 -15.45 10.03
C GLN A 814 -1.99 -16.57 10.06
N CYS A 815 -1.71 -17.68 10.73
CA CYS A 815 -2.66 -18.76 10.96
C CYS A 815 -3.60 -18.53 12.16
N GLY A 816 -3.56 -17.35 12.79
CA GLY A 816 -4.46 -16.99 13.89
C GLY A 816 -4.05 -17.51 15.27
N VAL A 817 -2.80 -17.94 15.47
CA VAL A 817 -2.30 -18.30 16.81
C VAL A 817 -2.26 -17.06 17.69
N ARG A 818 -2.85 -17.16 18.89
CA ARG A 818 -2.99 -16.05 19.84
C ARG A 818 -1.62 -15.51 20.28
N LEU A 819 -1.53 -14.19 20.48
CA LEU A 819 -0.28 -13.51 20.85
C LEU A 819 0.37 -14.07 22.13
N GLU A 820 -0.40 -14.35 23.19
CA GLU A 820 0.12 -14.97 24.42
C GLU A 820 0.79 -16.32 24.15
N GLU A 821 0.25 -17.11 23.22
CA GLU A 821 0.84 -18.40 22.85
C GLU A 821 2.10 -18.20 22.02
N LEU A 822 2.11 -17.23 21.08
CA LEU A 822 3.31 -16.86 20.33
C LEU A 822 4.43 -16.37 21.26
N ARG A 823 4.09 -15.54 22.25
CA ARG A 823 5.01 -15.06 23.29
C ARG A 823 5.57 -16.21 24.11
N SER A 824 4.74 -17.17 24.53
CA SER A 824 5.20 -18.36 25.24
C SER A 824 6.18 -19.18 24.39
N ARG A 825 5.81 -19.48 23.14
CA ARG A 825 6.67 -20.27 22.22
C ARG A 825 7.97 -19.54 21.89
N HIS A 826 7.93 -18.22 21.76
CA HIS A 826 9.11 -17.39 21.59
C HIS A 826 9.99 -17.42 22.85
N ALA A 827 9.40 -17.20 24.03
CA ALA A 827 10.10 -17.23 25.31
C ALA A 827 10.83 -18.56 25.53
N ASP A 828 10.18 -19.69 25.21
CA ASP A 828 10.80 -21.01 25.28
C ASP A 828 11.96 -21.12 24.28
N ALA A 829 11.74 -20.70 23.03
CA ALA A 829 12.76 -20.78 21.99
C ALA A 829 14.00 -19.94 22.28
N VAL A 830 13.88 -18.74 22.85
CA VAL A 830 15.05 -17.89 23.13
C VAL A 830 15.94 -18.39 24.28
N THR A 831 15.48 -19.39 25.04
CA THR A 831 16.30 -20.06 26.07
C THR A 831 17.29 -21.08 25.49
N SER A 832 17.10 -21.50 24.24
CA SER A 832 17.99 -22.43 23.55
C SER A 832 19.40 -21.82 23.32
N PRO A 833 20.42 -22.65 23.00
CA PRO A 833 21.73 -22.16 22.59
C PRO A 833 21.70 -21.26 21.35
N ASP A 834 20.82 -21.55 20.39
CA ASP A 834 20.65 -20.76 19.16
C ASP A 834 19.79 -19.50 19.35
N LYS A 835 19.33 -19.22 20.58
CA LYS A 835 18.52 -18.06 20.95
C LYS A 835 17.23 -17.90 20.13
N GLY A 836 16.71 -19.00 19.60
CA GLY A 836 15.50 -19.03 18.77
C GLY A 836 15.75 -18.62 17.31
N PHE A 837 17.01 -18.49 16.88
CA PHE A 837 17.38 -18.21 15.48
C PHE A 837 17.63 -19.48 14.65
N GLY A 838 17.86 -20.62 15.31
CA GLY A 838 17.96 -21.93 14.67
C GLY A 838 16.62 -22.67 14.63
N GLY A 839 16.63 -23.88 14.04
CA GLY A 839 15.47 -24.77 13.99
C GLY A 839 14.22 -24.10 13.41
N GLU A 840 13.18 -23.94 14.23
CA GLU A 840 11.91 -23.31 13.85
C GLU A 840 12.01 -21.79 13.65
N ARG A 841 13.10 -21.13 14.07
CA ARG A 841 13.30 -19.68 13.92
C ARG A 841 12.14 -18.88 14.54
N ARG A 842 12.01 -18.92 15.86
CA ARG A 842 10.93 -18.22 16.56
C ARG A 842 11.31 -16.80 16.99
N ALA A 843 12.58 -16.44 16.92
CA ALA A 843 13.07 -15.09 17.15
C ALA A 843 13.09 -14.26 15.86
N ALA A 844 12.92 -12.94 15.99
CA ALA A 844 12.91 -12.03 14.85
C ALA A 844 14.31 -11.89 14.23
N ILE A 845 14.42 -12.08 12.91
CA ILE A 845 15.67 -11.94 12.17
C ILE A 845 15.52 -10.75 11.22
N TRP A 846 15.91 -9.58 11.69
CA TRP A 846 15.84 -8.32 10.94
C TRP A 846 16.71 -8.36 9.69
N ALA A 847 16.07 -8.31 8.52
CA ALA A 847 16.74 -8.37 7.23
C ALA A 847 15.90 -7.68 6.15
N GLY A 848 16.56 -6.97 5.25
CA GLY A 848 15.90 -6.26 4.14
C GLY A 848 15.60 -7.17 2.95
N SER A 849 14.81 -6.69 2.00
CA SER A 849 14.35 -7.47 0.85
C SER A 849 15.49 -7.99 -0.06
N GLY A 850 16.65 -7.33 -0.02
CA GLY A 850 17.85 -7.76 -0.74
C GLY A 850 18.57 -8.97 -0.14
N VAL A 851 18.09 -9.54 0.97
CA VAL A 851 18.77 -10.63 1.70
C VAL A 851 19.08 -11.85 0.82
N GLY A 852 18.22 -12.14 -0.16
CA GLY A 852 18.41 -13.26 -1.08
C GLY A 852 19.67 -13.19 -1.96
N LEU A 853 20.32 -12.03 -2.04
CA LEU A 853 21.57 -11.82 -2.78
C LEU A 853 22.82 -12.16 -1.96
N LEU A 854 22.69 -12.36 -0.64
CA LEU A 854 23.80 -12.68 0.25
C LEU A 854 24.02 -14.20 0.24
N LYS A 855 25.29 -14.63 0.08
CA LYS A 855 25.62 -16.05 -0.15
C LYS A 855 26.83 -16.55 0.63
N GLU A 856 27.61 -15.65 1.21
CA GLU A 856 28.81 -16.01 1.97
C GLU A 856 29.13 -14.93 2.99
N VAL A 857 29.81 -15.33 4.07
CA VAL A 857 30.38 -14.40 5.04
C VAL A 857 31.66 -13.79 4.47
N LYS A 858 31.82 -12.47 4.58
CA LYS A 858 32.99 -11.73 4.09
C LYS A 858 33.55 -10.81 5.17
N ALA A 859 34.82 -10.43 5.09
CA ALA A 859 35.30 -9.29 5.86
C ALA A 859 34.56 -8.01 5.39
N ALA A 860 34.24 -7.10 6.32
CA ALA A 860 33.53 -5.87 6.01
C ALA A 860 34.27 -5.02 4.95
N LYS A 861 35.61 -5.05 4.97
CA LYS A 861 36.44 -4.44 3.92
C LYS A 861 36.15 -4.99 2.54
N ASP A 862 36.01 -6.31 2.41
CA ASP A 862 35.74 -6.96 1.13
C ASP A 862 34.33 -6.65 0.65
N ILE A 863 33.35 -6.58 1.56
CA ILE A 863 31.99 -6.13 1.25
C ILE A 863 32.04 -4.73 0.63
N VAL A 864 32.69 -3.76 1.28
CA VAL A 864 32.82 -2.39 0.76
C VAL A 864 33.49 -2.36 -0.62
N GLN A 865 34.55 -3.15 -0.82
CA GLN A 865 35.25 -3.21 -2.11
C GLN A 865 34.40 -3.84 -3.22
N VAL A 866 33.74 -4.96 -2.94
CA VAL A 866 32.89 -5.68 -3.90
C VAL A 866 31.69 -4.85 -4.30
N LEU A 867 31.03 -4.18 -3.35
CA LEU A 867 29.92 -3.27 -3.65
C LEU A 867 30.36 -2.12 -4.54
N ARG A 868 31.52 -1.53 -4.25
CA ARG A 868 32.07 -0.40 -5.01
C ARG A 868 32.42 -0.78 -6.43
N GLU A 869 33.09 -1.91 -6.61
CA GLU A 869 33.45 -2.38 -7.94
C GLU A 869 32.21 -2.87 -8.71
N GLY A 870 31.32 -3.61 -8.05
CA GLY A 870 30.04 -4.02 -8.61
C GLY A 870 29.18 -2.84 -9.06
N CYS A 871 29.22 -1.72 -8.34
CA CYS A 871 28.53 -0.49 -8.72
C CYS A 871 29.09 0.10 -10.02
N LYS A 872 30.41 0.21 -10.16
CA LYS A 872 31.03 0.69 -11.41
C LYS A 872 30.64 -0.20 -12.59
N VAL A 873 30.78 -1.52 -12.42
CA VAL A 873 30.42 -2.49 -13.44
C VAL A 873 28.93 -2.40 -13.81
N ALA A 874 28.05 -2.17 -12.83
CA ALA A 874 26.62 -2.00 -13.07
C ALA A 874 26.32 -0.72 -13.87
N LEU A 875 26.95 0.40 -13.50
CA LEU A 875 26.81 1.68 -14.21
C LEU A 875 27.37 1.62 -15.63
N ASP A 876 28.56 1.03 -15.82
CA ASP A 876 29.17 0.84 -17.15
C ASP A 876 28.28 -0.02 -18.05
N LYS A 877 27.72 -1.11 -17.50
CA LYS A 877 26.76 -1.95 -18.22
C LYS A 877 25.48 -1.22 -18.56
N ALA A 878 24.96 -0.39 -17.65
CA ALA A 878 23.78 0.42 -17.91
C ALA A 878 24.07 1.46 -19.00
N TYR A 879 25.20 2.17 -18.91
CA TYR A 879 25.64 3.14 -19.89
C TYR A 879 25.85 2.53 -21.28
N SER A 880 26.39 1.31 -21.37
CA SER A 880 26.55 0.61 -22.65
C SER A 880 25.24 0.22 -23.36
N ARG A 881 24.10 0.36 -22.68
CA ARG A 881 22.75 0.07 -23.22
C ARG A 881 21.99 1.34 -23.61
N LEU A 882 22.50 2.52 -23.23
CA LEU A 882 22.02 3.84 -23.65
C LEU A 882 22.73 4.24 -24.94
#